data_AF-A0A4S4LI17-F1
#
_entry.id   AF-A0A4S4LI17-F1
#
_cell.length_a   1.000
_cell.length_b   1.000
_cell.length_c   1.000
_cell.angle_alpha   90.00
_cell.angle_beta   90.00
_cell.angle_gamma   90.00
#
_symmetry.space_group_name_H-M   'P 1'
#
loop_
_entity.id
_entity.type
_entity.pdbx_description
1 polymer ?
#
loop_
_entity_poly.entity_id
_entity_poly.type
_entity_poly.pdbx_seq_one_letter_code
_entity_poly.pdbx_strand_id
1 'polypeptide(L)'
;MAFRLSPRRDSRLPRLQLVDSHILRPPSRWNRGRTFVYLQDLDKEVMREQDTYYSQLKVPAQEDDVVCKQLGLVELRPGDAIFARPKGDNSSELNISDVACSEAHRQQVIADIERVRGQLLGPEDEMSGDKPVKKNGQLVGGTAFERADAGLGIHEARAYSIGCSLENPTQLIAPPAAAKMRGVDVDNPTLAGEMRQELMEVLCRMAIDGVDGLPSEFAERMKMQVDLINVPTIGPPDNFYWNNLQLNLANAVAKDNAASLKSQLGFFGSDHLDRHDDPGGLTCAIWFSQLPLGYDPGRFHLLELGVFVKLQNIGSLYFCGLRRHGGTPSRAPKGEQPKAWAIRCLGILYPSNAMLENCMIYAVGSMLRSDANATKLLWTCGPELRQRQGANVPLVHSSHATWTSDGWVVSARKSLIRFVARSLYSFCVNILSQLPESWEVNINADKFMEAISFKSESEQSYETVEEWSMAPQMQDHTIEQKRRQAAEQWLAYRKKVSAFIHYATFHSPPSLSITVKDTSEPYTIGSHIQPFEGKTSKLGKRKRTIQKNTSGLKKAISLRSTSQESSDVLDAMDLNAEDNYSLRVEKEKPHERDIHNSDIEMENEDEFQETSDQVRLLDIEMENEDESQEISSQGKLFCIEIENVNKSQILDLGATRASFNRATLQGQGLKGHKAVVEIAKGWEDMRLASKEIGHIDLYRRHLRARYLLVYALAWNWLDRVSSYYSQSQHYQGHGTSDPLSHLAMDLSIALTGVRTGSYFLIASKYFSGLSSNPTMIPLPQRKQYLTNSEVQMRLQATLSHVLGTWLGFPLMQDGHARASFITKLIDLSGEEILWLDDTWTLFNSLRNFLLPLRSRRQVEISDLQPLFAHLEQLPIWQPDTPEFECASSIRDTIRHWRVFSSHDIESQPFLPVNSSSPSMPIGVLSPPNPPPHRPSLSPATHIRLSVVLEWLRISAGIFIGAPTDKVKYAGSRLEKMDQASPWNSVLQRMASNLDKYLPFREAAPSRRRVLCENGPFSPPLRATCAGLFSAVVFRSITYSADFLFDKTPYFDGLSAWNKSVKASNQPDDYFCNVSAYGARTQRHRRFAKAIWDVAKDSEQMLQEAETKPIKMLQFYDYARSSFPQVGNLTGYLLSADYAYAGLVEMPSTTDMGYIIHRIDAGAMKGLRVLGLLPTNRSKPPVDEVTEAFQRAYEFFDSNLTAEEKVRMGFNRIVTENLLCKVSRLNERLPWYLPT
;
A
#
# COMPACT_ATOMS: atom_id res chain seq x y z
N MET A 1 -26.02 -0.30 55.27
CA MET A 1 -24.92 -0.53 56.24
C MET A 1 -23.58 -0.41 55.52
N ALA A 2 -22.68 0.51 55.91
CA ALA A 2 -21.42 0.73 55.20
C ALA A 2 -20.42 -0.40 55.49
N PHE A 3 -20.19 -1.27 54.51
CA PHE A 3 -19.06 -2.21 54.55
C PHE A 3 -17.77 -1.37 54.58
N ARG A 4 -17.06 -1.33 55.71
CA ARG A 4 -15.71 -0.77 55.75
C ARG A 4 -14.82 -1.74 54.97
N LEU A 5 -14.42 -1.36 53.77
CA LEU A 5 -13.36 -2.06 53.03
C LEU A 5 -12.13 -2.22 53.94
N SER A 6 -11.34 -3.27 53.66
CA SER A 6 -10.12 -3.57 54.42
C SER A 6 -9.30 -2.28 54.65
N PRO A 7 -8.90 -1.96 55.89
CA PRO A 7 -8.06 -0.80 56.17
C PRO A 7 -6.70 -0.85 55.45
N ARG A 8 -6.36 -1.98 54.83
CA ARG A 8 -5.13 -2.19 54.06
C ARG A 8 -5.26 -1.91 52.55
N ARG A 9 -6.46 -1.55 52.06
CA ARG A 9 -6.65 -1.21 50.65
C ARG A 9 -5.93 0.09 50.32
N ASP A 10 -5.12 0.08 49.25
CA ASP A 10 -4.46 1.30 48.76
C ASP A 10 -5.50 2.39 48.48
N SER A 11 -5.31 3.57 49.06
CA SER A 11 -6.24 4.70 48.95
C SER A 11 -6.38 5.25 47.53
N ARG A 12 -5.46 4.90 46.62
CA ARG A 12 -5.50 5.27 45.20
C ARG A 12 -6.39 4.35 44.37
N LEU A 13 -6.78 3.18 44.90
CA LEU A 13 -7.76 2.31 44.26
C LEU A 13 -9.18 2.81 44.54
N PRO A 14 -10.16 2.59 43.65
CA PRO A 14 -11.53 3.03 43.85
C PRO A 14 -12.13 2.46 45.14
N ARG A 15 -12.88 3.28 45.86
CA ARG A 15 -13.59 2.86 47.07
C ARG A 15 -14.93 2.21 46.68
N LEU A 16 -14.94 0.87 46.69
CA LEU A 16 -16.14 0.05 46.48
C LEU A 16 -17.09 0.12 47.69
N GLN A 17 -18.31 0.60 47.47
CA GLN A 17 -19.38 0.65 48.46
C GLN A 17 -20.38 -0.46 48.21
N LEU A 18 -20.67 -1.29 49.21
CA LEU A 18 -21.73 -2.29 49.13
C LEU A 18 -23.10 -1.61 49.23
N VAL A 19 -24.00 -1.89 48.29
CA VAL A 19 -25.37 -1.40 48.27
C VAL A 19 -26.35 -2.58 48.19
N ASP A 20 -27.54 -2.39 48.77
CA ASP A 20 -28.56 -3.46 48.82
C ASP A 20 -29.22 -3.69 47.45
N SER A 21 -29.35 -2.64 46.65
CA SER A 21 -29.91 -2.69 45.29
C SER A 21 -29.35 -1.58 44.40
N HIS A 22 -29.37 -1.77 43.09
CA HIS A 22 -28.98 -0.75 42.11
C HIS A 22 -29.91 -0.80 40.88
N ILE A 23 -30.30 0.35 40.34
CA ILE A 23 -31.30 0.45 39.25
C ILE A 23 -30.88 -0.25 37.95
N LEU A 24 -29.58 -0.29 37.66
CA LEU A 24 -29.04 -1.00 36.50
C LEU A 24 -28.89 -2.51 36.73
N ARG A 25 -29.19 -3.01 37.92
CA ARG A 25 -29.16 -4.45 38.21
C ARG A 25 -30.50 -5.05 37.80
N PRO A 26 -30.53 -5.93 36.79
CA PRO A 26 -31.78 -6.55 36.37
C PRO A 26 -32.36 -7.41 37.50
N PRO A 27 -33.69 -7.54 37.60
CA PRO A 27 -34.34 -8.56 38.42
C PRO A 27 -34.15 -9.94 37.78
N SER A 28 -32.90 -10.40 37.67
CA SER A 28 -32.54 -11.66 37.04
C SER A 28 -32.17 -12.71 38.08
N ARG A 29 -31.88 -13.92 37.61
CA ARG A 29 -31.33 -15.03 38.44
C ARG A 29 -30.05 -14.67 39.19
N TRP A 30 -29.39 -13.55 38.84
CA TRP A 30 -28.17 -13.06 39.50
C TRP A 30 -28.43 -12.22 40.75
N ASN A 31 -29.69 -11.96 41.12
CA ASN A 31 -30.04 -11.04 42.21
C ASN A 31 -29.64 -11.51 43.63
N ARG A 32 -28.87 -12.61 43.75
CA ARG A 32 -28.42 -13.20 45.02
C ARG A 32 -27.01 -12.79 45.44
N GLY A 33 -26.21 -12.16 44.56
CA GLY A 33 -24.86 -11.69 44.89
C GLY A 33 -24.80 -10.25 45.41
N ARG A 34 -23.61 -9.77 45.75
CA ARG A 34 -23.36 -8.42 46.29
C ARG A 34 -23.30 -7.38 45.19
N THR A 35 -23.87 -6.19 45.43
CA THR A 35 -23.70 -5.05 44.51
C THR A 35 -22.72 -4.04 45.08
N PHE A 36 -21.67 -3.74 44.32
CA PHE A 36 -20.72 -2.69 44.62
C PHE A 36 -20.95 -1.49 43.72
N VAL A 37 -20.82 -0.29 44.29
CA VAL A 37 -20.78 0.98 43.55
C VAL A 37 -19.51 1.72 43.93
N TYR A 38 -18.82 2.30 42.95
CA TYR A 38 -17.74 3.25 43.23
C TYR A 38 -17.95 4.56 42.50
N LEU A 39 -17.40 5.62 43.08
CA LEU A 39 -17.41 6.95 42.49
C LEU A 39 -16.14 7.13 41.65
N GLN A 40 -16.32 7.49 40.38
CA GLN A 40 -15.24 7.81 39.45
C GLN A 40 -15.21 9.31 39.22
N ASP A 41 -14.06 9.93 39.45
CA ASP A 41 -13.83 11.31 39.05
C ASP A 41 -13.57 11.31 37.53
N LEU A 42 -14.42 11.99 36.77
CA LEU A 42 -14.35 12.04 35.31
C LEU A 42 -13.51 13.24 34.82
N ASP A 43 -12.92 14.03 35.73
CA ASP A 43 -11.97 15.06 35.37
C ASP A 43 -10.77 14.45 34.63
N LYS A 44 -10.37 15.09 33.52
CA LYS A 44 -9.34 14.55 32.64
C LYS A 44 -7.97 14.45 33.29
N GLU A 45 -7.60 15.40 34.15
CA GLU A 45 -6.29 15.37 34.81
C GLU A 45 -6.28 14.31 35.90
N VAL A 46 -7.36 14.19 36.68
CA VAL A 46 -7.50 13.11 37.67
C VAL A 46 -7.44 11.74 37.01
N MET A 47 -8.10 11.56 35.86
CA MET A 47 -8.06 10.32 35.08
C MET A 47 -6.64 10.01 34.55
N ARG A 48 -5.84 11.01 34.16
CA ARG A 48 -4.43 10.79 33.74
C ARG A 48 -3.52 10.42 34.90
N GLU A 49 -3.71 11.03 36.07
CA GLU A 49 -2.96 10.71 37.28
C GLU A 49 -3.24 9.27 37.72
N GLN A 50 -4.52 8.88 37.73
CA GLN A 50 -4.94 7.50 38.01
C GLN A 50 -4.37 6.52 36.99
N ASP A 51 -4.41 6.84 35.70
CA ASP A 51 -3.82 6.01 34.64
C ASP A 51 -2.32 5.78 34.86
N THR A 52 -1.59 6.84 35.23
CA THR A 52 -0.15 6.75 35.54
C THR A 52 0.11 5.77 36.67
N TYR A 53 -0.69 5.82 37.75
CA TYR A 53 -0.60 4.85 38.84
C TYR A 53 -1.01 3.44 38.39
N TYR A 54 -2.13 3.30 37.68
CA TYR A 54 -2.64 2.01 37.19
C TYR A 54 -1.67 1.33 36.22
N SER A 55 -0.89 2.10 35.43
CA SER A 55 0.17 1.63 34.54
C SER A 55 1.37 1.00 35.26
N GLN A 56 1.46 1.15 36.59
CA GLN A 56 2.48 0.53 37.43
C GLN A 56 1.99 -0.73 38.16
N LEU A 57 0.67 -0.94 38.26
CA LEU A 57 0.10 -2.13 38.91
C LEU A 57 0.54 -3.43 38.22
N LYS A 58 0.76 -4.48 39.02
CA LYS A 58 1.14 -5.80 38.53
C LYS A 58 0.25 -6.85 39.13
N VAL A 59 0.01 -7.92 38.37
CA VAL A 59 -0.53 -9.15 38.95
C VAL A 59 0.46 -9.61 40.02
N PRO A 60 0.02 -9.80 41.26
CA PRO A 60 0.92 -10.22 42.33
C PRO A 60 1.58 -11.59 42.06
N ALA A 61 2.87 -11.72 42.35
CA ALA A 61 3.70 -12.83 41.85
C ALA A 61 3.52 -14.16 42.60
N GLN A 62 3.22 -14.12 43.90
CA GLN A 62 3.01 -15.29 44.75
C GLN A 62 1.76 -15.03 45.58
N GLU A 63 0.63 -15.64 45.22
CA GLU A 63 -0.60 -15.44 46.00
C GLU A 63 -1.34 -16.74 46.26
N ASP A 64 -1.49 -17.00 47.56
CA ASP A 64 -2.71 -17.55 48.11
C ASP A 64 -3.68 -16.40 48.44
N ASP A 65 -4.89 -16.73 48.89
CA ASP A 65 -5.93 -15.75 49.24
C ASP A 65 -5.51 -14.80 50.38
N VAL A 66 -4.48 -15.14 51.15
CA VAL A 66 -3.99 -14.32 52.27
C VAL A 66 -3.31 -13.07 51.73
N VAL A 67 -2.49 -13.20 50.69
CA VAL A 67 -1.79 -12.05 50.09
C VAL A 67 -2.78 -11.08 49.45
N CYS A 68 -3.77 -11.57 48.70
CA CYS A 68 -4.82 -10.69 48.13
C CYS A 68 -5.56 -9.90 49.23
N LYS A 69 -5.87 -10.56 50.36
CA LYS A 69 -6.50 -9.92 51.53
C LYS A 69 -5.57 -8.91 52.20
N GLN A 70 -4.27 -9.20 52.29
CA GLN A 70 -3.27 -8.29 52.85
C GLN A 70 -3.12 -7.02 52.00
N LEU A 71 -3.22 -7.14 50.68
CA LEU A 71 -3.23 -6.02 49.73
C LEU A 71 -4.58 -5.27 49.70
N GLY A 72 -5.59 -5.72 50.45
CA GLY A 72 -6.92 -5.11 50.48
C GLY A 72 -7.71 -5.27 49.18
N LEU A 73 -7.40 -6.30 48.39
CA LEU A 73 -8.16 -6.66 47.19
C LEU A 73 -9.49 -7.32 47.57
N VAL A 74 -10.52 -7.09 46.77
CA VAL A 74 -11.85 -7.68 46.99
C VAL A 74 -12.03 -8.90 46.09
N GLU A 75 -12.32 -10.05 46.71
CA GLU A 75 -12.76 -11.26 45.99
C GLU A 75 -14.19 -11.06 45.50
N LEU A 76 -14.40 -11.15 44.19
CA LEU A 76 -15.71 -11.23 43.57
C LEU A 76 -16.20 -12.67 43.57
N ARG A 77 -17.46 -12.83 43.94
CA ARG A 77 -18.17 -14.11 43.98
C ARG A 77 -19.23 -14.15 42.88
N PRO A 78 -19.70 -15.35 42.52
CA PRO A 78 -20.79 -15.49 41.56
C PRO A 78 -22.02 -14.69 41.99
N GLY A 79 -22.59 -13.96 41.04
CA GLY A 79 -23.71 -13.04 41.23
C GLY A 79 -23.30 -11.63 41.68
N ASP A 80 -22.03 -11.38 42.00
CA ASP A 80 -21.57 -10.05 42.34
C ASP A 80 -21.50 -9.14 41.10
N ALA A 81 -21.81 -7.87 41.27
CA ALA A 81 -21.71 -6.84 40.23
C ALA A 81 -21.08 -5.56 40.77
N ILE A 82 -20.35 -4.84 39.90
CA ILE A 82 -19.75 -3.53 40.18
C ILE A 82 -20.29 -2.52 39.19
N PHE A 83 -20.82 -1.41 39.71
CA PHE A 83 -21.25 -0.26 38.94
C PHE A 83 -20.35 0.95 39.21
N ALA A 84 -20.07 1.73 38.17
CA ALA A 84 -19.39 3.01 38.30
C ALA A 84 -20.41 4.15 38.27
N ARG A 85 -20.18 5.19 39.08
CA ARG A 85 -20.98 6.41 39.12
C ARG A 85 -20.07 7.63 39.03
N PRO A 86 -20.42 8.69 38.28
CA PRO A 86 -19.64 9.91 38.27
C PRO A 86 -19.60 10.55 39.65
N LYS A 87 -18.45 11.05 40.08
CA LYS A 87 -18.31 11.79 41.33
C LYS A 87 -19.07 13.12 41.22
N GLY A 88 -19.89 13.42 42.21
CA GLY A 88 -20.70 14.64 42.25
C GLY A 88 -22.07 14.51 41.57
N ASP A 89 -22.34 13.40 40.88
CA ASP A 89 -23.65 13.11 40.33
C ASP A 89 -24.51 12.30 41.32
N ASN A 90 -25.72 12.79 41.57
CA ASN A 90 -26.73 12.12 42.38
C ASN A 90 -27.73 11.32 41.53
N SER A 91 -27.75 11.53 40.21
CA SER A 91 -28.54 10.77 39.27
C SER A 91 -27.95 9.37 39.06
N SER A 92 -28.81 8.39 38.80
CA SER A 92 -28.38 7.05 38.38
C SER A 92 -28.27 6.88 36.87
N GLU A 93 -28.67 7.88 36.08
CA GLU A 93 -28.74 7.82 34.62
C GLU A 93 -27.36 7.67 33.95
N LEU A 94 -26.32 8.24 34.55
CA LEU A 94 -24.95 8.16 34.07
C LEU A 94 -24.19 6.93 34.60
N ASN A 95 -24.80 6.11 35.46
CA ASN A 95 -24.13 4.91 35.96
C ASN A 95 -23.88 3.93 34.80
N ILE A 96 -22.81 3.15 34.93
CA ILE A 96 -22.48 2.07 34.00
C ILE A 96 -22.21 0.77 34.76
N SER A 97 -22.46 -0.37 34.11
CA SER A 97 -21.99 -1.68 34.59
C SER A 97 -20.53 -1.85 34.20
N ASP A 98 -19.67 -2.03 35.18
CA ASP A 98 -18.23 -2.12 34.96
C ASP A 98 -17.74 -3.58 35.05
N VAL A 99 -18.35 -4.36 35.95
CA VAL A 99 -18.06 -5.79 36.14
C VAL A 99 -19.31 -6.56 36.55
N ALA A 100 -19.49 -7.76 36.01
CA ALA A 100 -20.45 -8.72 36.54
C ALA A 100 -19.89 -10.14 36.51
N CYS A 101 -20.09 -10.91 37.58
CA CYS A 101 -19.60 -12.28 37.71
C CYS A 101 -20.76 -13.27 37.76
N SER A 102 -20.70 -14.33 36.96
CA SER A 102 -21.75 -15.33 36.84
C SER A 102 -21.25 -16.76 36.95
N GLU A 103 -21.93 -17.54 37.77
CA GLU A 103 -21.92 -19.01 37.72
C GLU A 103 -23.34 -19.60 37.62
N ALA A 104 -24.37 -18.75 37.61
CA ALA A 104 -25.76 -19.18 37.59
C ALA A 104 -26.21 -19.49 36.15
N HIS A 105 -25.56 -20.46 35.51
CA HIS A 105 -25.91 -20.90 34.17
C HIS A 105 -26.98 -22.00 34.20
N ARG A 106 -27.75 -22.12 33.11
CA ARG A 106 -28.71 -23.24 32.97
C ARG A 106 -27.93 -24.56 33.02
N GLN A 107 -28.50 -25.58 33.68
CA GLN A 107 -27.83 -26.87 33.86
C GLN A 107 -27.44 -27.53 32.52
N GLN A 108 -28.26 -27.36 31.49
CA GLN A 108 -27.94 -27.83 30.13
C GLN A 108 -26.68 -27.16 29.57
N VAL A 109 -26.51 -25.85 29.75
CA VAL A 109 -25.33 -25.10 29.28
C VAL A 109 -24.07 -25.59 29.98
N ILE A 110 -24.15 -25.88 31.29
CA ILE A 110 -23.03 -26.46 32.03
C ILE A 110 -22.68 -27.86 31.48
N ALA A 111 -23.69 -28.72 31.27
CA ALA A 111 -23.46 -30.05 30.70
C ALA A 111 -22.80 -29.99 29.32
N ASP A 112 -23.23 -29.04 28.46
CA ASP A 112 -22.63 -28.82 27.15
C ASP A 112 -21.16 -28.38 27.26
N ILE A 113 -20.84 -27.47 28.20
CA ILE A 113 -19.46 -27.03 28.48
C ILE A 113 -18.59 -28.19 28.95
N GLU A 114 -19.09 -29.05 29.84
CA GLU A 114 -18.35 -30.20 30.34
C GLU A 114 -18.03 -31.21 29.24
N ARG A 115 -19.01 -31.44 28.35
CA ARG A 115 -18.86 -32.30 27.18
C ARG A 115 -17.81 -31.75 26.21
N VAL A 116 -17.90 -30.47 25.85
CA VAL A 116 -16.94 -29.81 24.96
C VAL A 116 -15.55 -29.74 25.58
N ARG A 117 -15.44 -29.50 26.90
CA ARG A 117 -14.18 -29.58 27.63
C ARG A 117 -13.52 -30.95 27.49
N GLY A 118 -14.30 -32.03 27.63
CA GLY A 118 -13.82 -33.40 27.45
C GLY A 118 -13.27 -33.66 26.05
N GLN A 119 -13.98 -33.23 25.02
CA GLN A 119 -13.52 -33.33 23.62
C GLN A 119 -12.27 -32.48 23.37
N LEU A 120 -12.23 -31.26 23.91
CA LEU A 120 -11.11 -30.33 23.78
C LEU A 120 -9.82 -30.90 24.35
N LEU A 121 -9.88 -31.43 25.58
CA LEU A 121 -8.72 -31.94 26.30
C LEU A 121 -8.29 -33.32 25.78
N GLY A 122 -9.25 -34.22 25.56
CA GLY A 122 -9.01 -35.61 25.20
C GLY A 122 -8.64 -36.51 26.39
N PRO A 123 -8.24 -37.77 26.12
CA PRO A 123 -7.85 -38.73 27.14
C PRO A 123 -6.63 -38.27 27.96
N GLU A 124 -6.66 -38.44 29.29
CA GLU A 124 -5.61 -37.97 30.20
C GLU A 124 -4.22 -38.56 29.91
N ASP A 125 -4.16 -39.80 29.44
CA ASP A 125 -2.94 -40.55 29.13
C ASP A 125 -2.26 -40.07 27.83
N GLU A 126 -3.01 -39.39 26.95
CA GLU A 126 -2.48 -38.76 25.75
C GLU A 126 -2.07 -37.29 25.96
N MET A 127 -2.40 -36.71 27.12
CA MET A 127 -2.16 -35.30 27.41
C MET A 127 -0.71 -35.02 27.82
N SER A 128 -0.20 -33.85 27.43
CA SER A 128 1.05 -33.31 27.98
C SER A 128 0.96 -31.83 28.32
N GLY A 129 1.82 -31.38 29.23
CA GLY A 129 1.95 -29.95 29.53
C GLY A 129 2.43 -29.15 28.32
N ASP A 130 3.42 -29.65 27.58
CA ASP A 130 3.91 -28.95 26.40
C ASP A 130 2.98 -29.12 25.19
N LYS A 131 3.17 -28.25 24.19
CA LYS A 131 2.51 -28.37 22.88
C LYS A 131 2.81 -29.73 22.25
N PRO A 132 1.89 -30.28 21.42
CA PRO A 132 2.13 -31.55 20.77
C PRO A 132 3.35 -31.48 19.85
N VAL A 133 4.13 -32.56 19.84
CA VAL A 133 5.31 -32.71 18.99
C VAL A 133 5.05 -33.72 17.90
N LYS A 134 5.59 -33.47 16.72
CA LYS A 134 5.43 -34.39 15.58
C LYS A 134 6.37 -35.57 15.73
N LYS A 135 5.83 -36.78 15.97
CA LYS A 135 6.53 -38.06 16.01
C LYS A 135 5.97 -38.97 14.93
N ASN A 136 6.83 -39.49 14.05
CA ASN A 136 6.44 -40.38 12.94
C ASN A 136 5.29 -39.84 12.06
N GLY A 137 5.22 -38.52 11.88
CA GLY A 137 4.17 -37.88 11.08
C GLY A 137 2.89 -37.53 11.84
N GLN A 138 2.69 -38.05 13.06
CA GLN A 138 1.53 -37.79 13.92
C GLN A 138 1.89 -36.79 15.04
N LEU A 139 0.92 -36.01 15.48
CA LEU A 139 1.06 -35.10 16.63
C LEU A 139 0.77 -35.88 17.92
N VAL A 140 1.73 -35.88 18.85
CA VAL A 140 1.64 -36.61 20.13
C VAL A 140 1.87 -35.63 21.28
N GLY A 141 1.12 -35.79 22.37
CA GLY A 141 1.08 -34.85 23.51
C GLY A 141 0.03 -33.75 23.34
N GLY A 142 0.12 -32.70 24.14
CA GLY A 142 -0.81 -31.57 24.19
C GLY A 142 -2.25 -31.98 24.49
N THR A 143 -3.21 -31.15 24.10
CA THR A 143 -4.65 -31.47 24.15
C THR A 143 -5.13 -32.11 22.84
N ALA A 144 -6.28 -32.78 22.85
CA ALA A 144 -6.91 -33.30 21.63
C ALA A 144 -7.14 -32.20 20.58
N PHE A 145 -7.56 -31.01 21.02
CA PHE A 145 -7.70 -29.83 20.15
C PHE A 145 -6.39 -29.49 19.44
N GLU A 146 -5.27 -29.49 20.16
CA GLU A 146 -3.95 -29.21 19.57
C GLU A 146 -3.46 -30.35 18.66
N ARG A 147 -3.86 -31.61 18.92
CA ARG A 147 -3.53 -32.77 18.07
C ARG A 147 -4.35 -32.83 16.78
N ALA A 148 -5.55 -32.27 16.76
CA ALA A 148 -6.42 -32.22 15.58
C ALA A 148 -5.93 -31.26 14.47
N ASP A 149 -4.75 -30.64 14.64
CA ASP A 149 -4.22 -29.54 13.78
C ASP A 149 -5.14 -28.30 13.79
N ALA A 150 -5.90 -28.10 14.87
CA ALA A 150 -6.91 -27.04 14.99
C ALA A 150 -6.36 -25.62 15.14
N GLY A 151 -5.03 -25.42 15.08
CA GLY A 151 -4.44 -24.10 14.86
C GLY A 151 -2.99 -23.93 15.27
N LEU A 152 -2.34 -22.97 14.61
CA LEU A 152 -1.07 -22.39 15.06
C LEU A 152 -1.37 -21.39 16.18
N GLY A 153 -0.93 -21.67 17.40
CA GLY A 153 -1.05 -20.73 18.50
C GLY A 153 -0.42 -19.37 18.17
N ILE A 154 -1.06 -18.29 18.63
CA ILE A 154 -0.67 -16.91 18.39
C ILE A 154 0.74 -16.69 18.94
N HIS A 155 1.69 -16.26 18.10
CA HIS A 155 3.09 -15.99 18.48
C HIS A 155 3.77 -17.14 19.25
N GLU A 156 3.54 -18.39 18.86
CA GLU A 156 4.08 -19.59 19.52
C GLU A 156 3.57 -19.82 20.95
N ALA A 157 2.64 -19.00 21.47
CA ALA A 157 1.94 -19.22 22.74
C ALA A 157 0.79 -20.23 22.61
N ARG A 158 0.27 -20.75 23.74
CA ARG A 158 -0.96 -21.58 23.78
C ARG A 158 -2.23 -20.73 23.87
N ALA A 159 -2.31 -19.75 22.98
CA ALA A 159 -3.47 -18.89 22.77
C ALA A 159 -3.93 -19.07 21.32
N TYR A 160 -5.19 -19.41 21.10
CA TYR A 160 -5.72 -19.84 19.80
C TYR A 160 -6.89 -18.97 19.39
N SER A 161 -6.82 -18.31 18.22
CA SER A 161 -7.96 -17.60 17.64
C SER A 161 -8.99 -18.62 17.15
N ILE A 162 -10.19 -18.62 17.74
CA ILE A 162 -11.29 -19.52 17.39
C ILE A 162 -12.26 -18.83 16.41
N GLY A 163 -12.59 -17.55 16.64
CA GLY A 163 -13.61 -16.79 15.89
C GLY A 163 -13.16 -16.13 14.61
N CYS A 164 -12.68 -14.90 14.68
CA CYS A 164 -12.24 -14.12 13.53
C CYS A 164 -10.75 -13.78 13.62
N SER A 165 -10.13 -13.54 12.47
CA SER A 165 -8.78 -12.99 12.39
C SER A 165 -8.80 -11.65 11.69
N LEU A 166 -8.10 -10.69 12.30
CA LEU A 166 -7.91 -9.35 11.76
C LEU A 166 -6.52 -9.25 11.11
N GLU A 167 -6.49 -8.96 9.81
CA GLU A 167 -5.27 -8.59 9.10
C GLU A 167 -5.15 -7.05 9.11
N ASN A 168 -4.59 -6.52 10.20
CA ASN A 168 -4.30 -5.09 10.37
C ASN A 168 -3.72 -4.39 9.12
N PRO A 169 -2.79 -4.99 8.34
CA PRO A 169 -2.24 -4.39 7.14
C PRO A 169 -3.23 -4.04 6.02
N THR A 170 -4.18 -4.94 5.80
CA THR A 170 -5.13 -4.90 4.69
C THR A 170 -6.51 -4.45 5.16
N GLN A 171 -6.65 -4.21 6.47
CA GLN A 171 -7.92 -3.98 7.15
C GLN A 171 -8.95 -5.08 6.87
N LEU A 172 -8.47 -6.31 6.63
CA LEU A 172 -9.31 -7.43 6.23
C LEU A 172 -9.73 -8.25 7.44
N ILE A 173 -11.01 -8.61 7.51
CA ILE A 173 -11.55 -9.56 8.48
C ILE A 173 -12.10 -10.78 7.76
N ALA A 174 -11.66 -11.94 8.23
CA ALA A 174 -12.07 -13.24 7.73
C ALA A 174 -12.06 -14.27 8.88
N PRO A 175 -12.67 -15.45 8.68
CA PRO A 175 -12.37 -16.61 9.50
C PRO A 175 -10.85 -16.86 9.58
N PRO A 176 -10.32 -17.32 10.72
CA PRO A 176 -8.90 -17.56 10.91
C PRO A 176 -8.38 -18.57 9.90
N ALA A 177 -7.09 -18.50 9.56
CA ALA A 177 -6.47 -19.42 8.60
C ALA A 177 -6.60 -20.91 9.00
N ALA A 178 -6.80 -21.19 10.29
CA ALA A 178 -7.05 -22.53 10.82
C ALA A 178 -8.50 -23.03 10.57
N ALA A 179 -9.45 -22.12 10.31
CA ALA A 179 -10.81 -22.45 9.88
C ALA A 179 -10.91 -22.68 8.37
N LYS A 180 -9.79 -22.53 7.62
CA LYS A 180 -9.80 -22.64 6.17
C LYS A 180 -9.97 -24.08 5.71
N MET A 181 -11.00 -24.33 4.89
CA MET A 181 -11.26 -25.63 4.29
C MET A 181 -10.26 -25.91 3.14
N ARG A 182 -9.59 -27.06 3.18
CA ARG A 182 -8.60 -27.49 2.17
C ARG A 182 -9.07 -28.76 1.46
N GLY A 183 -9.75 -28.65 0.32
CA GLY A 183 -10.11 -29.84 -0.48
C GLY A 183 -11.44 -29.72 -1.23
N VAL A 184 -11.82 -30.82 -1.89
CA VAL A 184 -13.01 -30.98 -2.76
C VAL A 184 -14.28 -31.30 -1.96
N ASP A 185 -14.15 -31.64 -0.67
CA ASP A 185 -15.28 -32.00 0.18
C ASP A 185 -15.63 -30.81 1.10
N VAL A 186 -16.44 -29.89 0.57
CA VAL A 186 -16.89 -28.67 1.28
C VAL A 186 -17.98 -29.00 2.28
N ASP A 187 -18.62 -30.17 2.13
CA ASP A 187 -19.75 -30.61 2.94
C ASP A 187 -19.31 -31.38 4.19
N ASN A 188 -18.04 -31.83 4.27
CA ASN A 188 -17.48 -32.51 5.44
C ASN A 188 -16.37 -31.71 6.12
N PRO A 189 -16.61 -31.16 7.34
CA PRO A 189 -15.59 -30.46 8.10
C PRO A 189 -14.47 -31.41 8.53
N THR A 190 -13.26 -30.88 8.65
CA THR A 190 -12.19 -31.60 9.36
C THR A 190 -12.55 -31.70 10.84
N LEU A 191 -12.03 -32.71 11.56
CA LEU A 191 -12.21 -32.83 13.02
C LEU A 191 -11.87 -31.52 13.76
N ALA A 192 -10.83 -30.81 13.32
CA ALA A 192 -10.49 -29.48 13.84
C ALA A 192 -11.57 -28.41 13.61
N GLY A 193 -12.23 -28.45 12.46
CA GLY A 193 -13.35 -27.58 12.11
C GLY A 193 -14.57 -27.86 12.98
N GLU A 194 -14.92 -29.14 13.18
CA GLU A 194 -16.02 -29.57 14.06
C GLU A 194 -15.79 -29.13 15.51
N MET A 195 -14.61 -29.43 16.07
CA MET A 195 -14.25 -29.03 17.43
C MET A 195 -14.30 -27.51 17.61
N ARG A 196 -13.92 -26.74 16.58
CA ARG A 196 -13.93 -25.27 16.59
C ARG A 196 -15.35 -24.71 16.55
N GLN A 197 -16.18 -25.25 15.66
CA GLN A 197 -17.59 -24.85 15.54
C GLN A 197 -18.34 -25.13 16.84
N GLU A 198 -18.16 -26.32 17.39
CA GLU A 198 -18.78 -26.73 18.64
C GLU A 198 -18.30 -25.92 19.85
N LEU A 199 -16.99 -25.68 19.96
CA LEU A 199 -16.43 -24.83 21.00
C LEU A 199 -16.97 -23.39 20.91
N MET A 200 -17.07 -22.85 19.69
CA MET A 200 -17.65 -21.53 19.45
C MET A 200 -19.11 -21.46 19.91
N GLU A 201 -19.91 -22.42 19.47
CA GLU A 201 -21.34 -22.50 19.77
C GLU A 201 -21.59 -22.53 21.28
N VAL A 202 -20.92 -23.44 21.98
CA VAL A 202 -21.17 -23.67 23.41
C VAL A 202 -20.65 -22.53 24.28
N LEU A 203 -19.45 -21.99 23.99
CA LEU A 203 -18.92 -20.85 24.76
C LEU A 203 -19.73 -19.57 24.53
N CYS A 204 -20.19 -19.31 23.30
CA CYS A 204 -21.05 -18.16 23.04
C CYS A 204 -22.41 -18.32 23.73
N ARG A 205 -23.03 -19.51 23.71
CA ARG A 205 -24.29 -19.76 24.44
C ARG A 205 -24.14 -19.52 25.94
N MET A 206 -23.03 -19.94 26.54
CA MET A 206 -22.76 -19.66 27.96
C MET A 206 -22.63 -18.16 28.24
N ALA A 207 -21.96 -17.43 27.34
CA ALA A 207 -21.84 -15.98 27.48
C ALA A 207 -23.19 -15.26 27.30
N ILE A 208 -24.00 -15.66 26.33
CA ILE A 208 -25.35 -15.11 26.07
C ILE A 208 -26.27 -15.39 27.25
N ASP A 209 -26.23 -16.60 27.79
CA ASP A 209 -27.01 -16.99 28.96
C ASP A 209 -26.76 -16.03 30.13
N GLY A 210 -25.54 -15.51 30.29
CA GLY A 210 -25.26 -14.49 31.30
C GLY A 210 -25.61 -13.04 30.95
N VAL A 211 -26.00 -12.73 29.71
CA VAL A 211 -26.40 -11.35 29.35
C VAL A 211 -27.64 -10.88 30.12
N ASP A 212 -28.54 -11.80 30.51
CA ASP A 212 -29.70 -11.51 31.38
C ASP A 212 -29.32 -10.85 32.72
N GLY A 213 -28.06 -10.97 33.12
CA GLY A 213 -27.52 -10.37 34.32
C GLY A 213 -26.90 -8.98 34.15
N LEU A 214 -26.79 -8.50 32.91
CA LEU A 214 -26.25 -7.20 32.53
C LEU A 214 -27.38 -6.18 32.33
N PRO A 215 -27.10 -4.87 32.36
CA PRO A 215 -28.13 -3.85 32.09
C PRO A 215 -28.79 -4.06 30.71
N SER A 216 -30.11 -3.89 30.62
CA SER A 216 -30.85 -4.07 29.35
C SER A 216 -30.34 -3.12 28.25
N GLU A 217 -29.98 -1.89 28.63
CA GLU A 217 -29.38 -0.90 27.72
C GLU A 217 -28.15 -1.48 26.98
N PHE A 218 -27.29 -2.26 27.66
CA PHE A 218 -26.14 -2.90 27.00
C PHE A 218 -26.59 -3.84 25.89
N ALA A 219 -27.56 -4.72 26.19
CA ALA A 219 -28.01 -5.71 25.22
C ALA A 219 -28.72 -5.07 24.02
N GLU A 220 -29.56 -4.07 24.27
CA GLU A 220 -30.27 -3.31 23.24
C GLU A 220 -29.31 -2.56 22.32
N ARG A 221 -28.30 -1.88 22.87
CA ARG A 221 -27.32 -1.09 22.10
C ARG A 221 -26.42 -1.98 21.25
N MET A 222 -25.99 -3.13 21.78
CA MET A 222 -25.18 -4.09 21.02
C MET A 222 -25.97 -4.68 19.84
N LYS A 223 -27.21 -5.12 20.08
CA LYS A 223 -28.09 -5.64 19.02
C LYS A 223 -28.36 -4.60 17.93
N MET A 224 -28.66 -3.37 18.33
CA MET A 224 -28.87 -2.25 17.42
C MET A 224 -27.64 -2.00 16.54
N GLN A 225 -26.44 -1.93 17.14
CA GLN A 225 -25.23 -1.65 16.39
C GLN A 225 -24.88 -2.78 15.40
N VAL A 226 -25.00 -4.04 15.83
CA VAL A 226 -24.74 -5.20 14.96
C VAL A 226 -25.69 -5.23 13.76
N ASP A 227 -26.97 -4.94 13.98
CA ASP A 227 -27.97 -4.91 12.91
C ASP A 227 -27.75 -3.72 11.95
N LEU A 228 -27.38 -2.55 12.48
CA LEU A 228 -27.13 -1.33 11.70
C LEU A 228 -26.01 -1.50 10.67
N ILE A 229 -24.92 -2.16 11.04
CA ILE A 229 -23.69 -2.27 10.23
C ILE A 229 -23.45 -3.68 9.67
N ASN A 230 -24.37 -4.62 9.86
CA ASN A 230 -24.28 -6.01 9.39
C ASN A 230 -22.99 -6.74 9.83
N VAL A 231 -22.67 -6.70 11.13
CA VAL A 231 -21.51 -7.45 11.67
C VAL A 231 -21.77 -8.95 11.52
N PRO A 232 -20.80 -9.76 11.04
CA PRO A 232 -20.98 -11.20 10.96
C PRO A 232 -21.11 -11.81 12.37
N THR A 233 -22.16 -12.60 12.56
CA THR A 233 -22.42 -13.33 13.81
C THR A 233 -21.55 -14.58 13.89
N ILE A 234 -20.86 -14.79 15.01
CA ILE A 234 -20.11 -16.03 15.28
C ILE A 234 -20.86 -16.90 16.31
N GLY A 235 -20.73 -18.21 16.18
CA GLY A 235 -21.48 -19.17 17.01
C GLY A 235 -22.99 -19.08 16.78
N PRO A 236 -23.80 -19.01 17.85
CA PRO A 236 -25.25 -19.11 17.77
C PRO A 236 -25.86 -17.82 17.15
N PRO A 237 -27.04 -17.91 16.51
CA PRO A 237 -27.66 -16.78 15.80
C PRO A 237 -28.02 -15.55 16.64
N ASP A 238 -28.16 -15.72 17.95
CA ASP A 238 -28.49 -14.70 18.94
C ASP A 238 -27.24 -14.05 19.58
N ASN A 239 -26.03 -14.37 19.09
CA ASN A 239 -24.83 -13.65 19.50
C ASN A 239 -24.72 -12.28 18.81
N PHE A 240 -25.22 -11.25 19.50
CA PHE A 240 -25.10 -9.86 19.08
C PHE A 240 -23.95 -9.10 19.77
N TYR A 241 -23.19 -9.77 20.63
CA TYR A 241 -22.34 -9.09 21.63
C TYR A 241 -20.85 -9.23 21.31
N TRP A 242 -20.44 -10.40 20.84
CA TRP A 242 -19.03 -10.70 20.61
C TRP A 242 -18.80 -11.18 19.20
N ASN A 243 -17.76 -10.65 18.59
CA ASN A 243 -17.42 -10.91 17.20
C ASN A 243 -16.05 -11.59 17.08
N ASN A 244 -15.45 -11.96 18.22
CA ASN A 244 -14.27 -12.81 18.26
C ASN A 244 -14.23 -13.69 19.52
N LEU A 245 -13.54 -14.82 19.43
CA LEU A 245 -13.29 -15.76 20.53
C LEU A 245 -11.84 -16.23 20.47
N GLN A 246 -11.15 -16.21 21.62
CA GLN A 246 -9.83 -16.80 21.82
C GLN A 246 -9.86 -17.87 22.91
N LEU A 247 -9.19 -18.99 22.65
CA LEU A 247 -8.98 -20.05 23.65
C LEU A 247 -7.56 -19.98 24.20
N ASN A 248 -7.42 -19.86 25.51
CA ASN A 248 -6.14 -19.88 26.23
C ASN A 248 -6.02 -21.18 27.03
N LEU A 249 -4.94 -21.94 26.77
CA LEU A 249 -4.61 -23.18 27.46
C LEU A 249 -3.31 -22.99 28.26
N ALA A 250 -3.37 -23.18 29.59
CA ALA A 250 -2.20 -23.04 30.45
C ALA A 250 -2.09 -24.19 31.45
N ASN A 251 -0.92 -24.79 31.58
CA ASN A 251 -0.67 -25.85 32.55
C ASN A 251 -0.60 -25.32 33.97
N ALA A 252 -0.97 -26.19 34.90
CA ALA A 252 -0.63 -26.02 36.29
C ALA A 252 0.90 -25.99 36.48
N VAL A 253 1.35 -25.20 37.47
CA VAL A 253 2.75 -25.09 37.87
C VAL A 253 2.94 -25.56 39.30
N ALA A 254 4.17 -25.89 39.70
CA ALA A 254 4.46 -26.26 41.09
C ALA A 254 4.19 -25.07 42.03
N LYS A 255 3.85 -25.34 43.31
CA LYS A 255 3.45 -24.29 44.27
C LYS A 255 4.54 -23.23 44.46
N ASP A 256 5.79 -23.65 44.48
CA ASP A 256 7.02 -22.87 44.65
C ASP A 256 7.50 -22.18 43.36
N ASN A 257 6.91 -22.51 42.21
CA ASN A 257 7.30 -21.91 40.94
C ASN A 257 6.81 -20.45 40.84
N ALA A 258 7.73 -19.49 40.94
CA ALA A 258 7.41 -18.07 40.80
C ALA A 258 7.11 -17.61 39.35
N ALA A 259 7.13 -18.52 38.37
CA ALA A 259 6.88 -18.17 36.97
C ALA A 259 5.46 -17.65 36.74
N SER A 260 5.38 -16.50 36.06
CA SER A 260 4.12 -15.95 35.54
C SER A 260 3.57 -16.78 34.37
N LEU A 261 2.28 -16.62 34.05
CA LEU A 261 1.66 -17.21 32.87
C LEU A 261 2.27 -16.77 31.54
N LYS A 262 3.07 -15.70 31.53
CA LYS A 262 3.74 -15.15 30.35
C LYS A 262 4.58 -16.20 29.61
N SER A 263 5.17 -17.17 30.31
CA SER A 263 5.96 -18.23 29.67
C SER A 263 5.11 -19.18 28.81
N GLN A 264 3.82 -19.32 29.10
CA GLN A 264 2.91 -20.24 28.42
C GLN A 264 1.97 -19.54 27.43
N LEU A 265 1.51 -18.34 27.81
CA LEU A 265 0.52 -17.56 27.05
C LEU A 265 1.12 -16.31 26.39
N GLY A 266 2.42 -16.06 26.52
CA GLY A 266 3.06 -14.87 25.95
C GLY A 266 2.47 -13.58 26.52
N PHE A 267 2.13 -12.63 25.65
CA PHE A 267 1.51 -11.36 26.02
C PHE A 267 0.21 -11.55 26.84
N PHE A 268 -0.63 -12.51 26.45
CA PHE A 268 -1.91 -12.81 27.12
C PHE A 268 -1.74 -13.36 28.54
N GLY A 269 -0.52 -13.81 28.90
CA GLY A 269 -0.18 -14.26 30.24
C GLY A 269 0.40 -13.17 31.15
N SER A 270 0.51 -11.93 30.67
CA SER A 270 1.02 -10.79 31.44
C SER A 270 -0.12 -9.84 31.88
N ASP A 271 0.17 -8.88 32.75
CA ASP A 271 -0.73 -7.76 33.02
C ASP A 271 -0.85 -6.86 31.77
N HIS A 272 -2.05 -6.69 31.23
CA HIS A 272 -2.27 -5.97 29.97
C HIS A 272 -3.65 -5.31 29.88
N LEU A 273 -3.87 -4.63 28.76
CA LEU A 273 -5.11 -3.98 28.34
C LEU A 273 -5.41 -4.48 26.92
N ASP A 274 -6.67 -4.78 26.62
CA ASP A 274 -7.10 -5.20 25.30
C ASP A 274 -7.43 -3.98 24.45
N ARG A 275 -6.39 -3.31 23.95
CA ARG A 275 -6.47 -2.02 23.20
C ARG A 275 -7.30 -2.05 21.91
N HIS A 276 -7.87 -3.20 21.56
CA HIS A 276 -8.68 -3.41 20.37
C HIS A 276 -10.14 -3.69 20.69
N ASP A 277 -10.51 -3.75 21.96
CA ASP A 277 -11.90 -3.86 22.40
C ASP A 277 -12.62 -2.53 22.24
N ASP A 278 -13.91 -2.60 21.91
CA ASP A 278 -14.77 -1.44 21.82
C ASP A 278 -15.16 -0.94 23.21
N PRO A 279 -15.04 0.38 23.48
CA PRO A 279 -15.45 0.97 24.75
C PRO A 279 -16.91 0.73 25.14
N GLY A 280 -17.83 0.56 24.18
CA GLY A 280 -19.24 0.27 24.43
C GLY A 280 -19.52 -1.21 24.72
N GLY A 281 -18.57 -2.10 24.39
CA GLY A 281 -18.68 -3.54 24.59
C GLY A 281 -18.13 -4.00 25.95
N LEU A 282 -18.60 -5.18 26.40
CA LEU A 282 -18.01 -5.90 27.53
C LEU A 282 -17.34 -7.18 27.04
N THR A 283 -16.14 -7.44 27.53
CA THR A 283 -15.38 -8.68 27.31
C THR A 283 -15.91 -9.75 28.26
N CYS A 284 -16.13 -10.96 27.75
CA CYS A 284 -16.57 -12.09 28.56
C CYS A 284 -15.45 -13.13 28.67
N ALA A 285 -14.92 -13.32 29.88
CA ALA A 285 -13.97 -14.38 30.19
C ALA A 285 -14.70 -15.57 30.80
N ILE A 286 -14.57 -16.74 30.18
CA ILE A 286 -15.19 -18.01 30.61
C ILE A 286 -14.09 -18.96 31.05
N TRP A 287 -14.11 -19.40 32.30
CA TRP A 287 -13.22 -20.46 32.78
C TRP A 287 -14.01 -21.76 32.93
N PHE A 288 -13.39 -22.84 32.47
CA PHE A 288 -14.00 -24.17 32.46
C PHE A 288 -12.91 -25.22 32.59
N SER A 289 -12.00 -25.02 33.54
CA SER A 289 -10.84 -25.91 33.70
C SER A 289 -11.24 -27.24 34.33
N GLN A 290 -10.49 -28.30 34.04
CA GLN A 290 -10.55 -29.56 34.79
C GLN A 290 -9.24 -29.71 35.55
N LEU A 291 -9.28 -29.48 36.87
CA LEU A 291 -8.11 -29.52 37.74
C LEU A 291 -8.24 -30.65 38.77
N PRO A 292 -7.14 -31.29 39.18
CA PRO A 292 -7.16 -32.27 40.25
C PRO A 292 -7.66 -31.67 41.56
N LEU A 293 -8.30 -32.51 42.39
CA LEU A 293 -8.74 -32.11 43.73
C LEU A 293 -7.54 -31.59 44.54
N GLY A 294 -7.73 -30.46 45.23
CA GLY A 294 -6.69 -29.82 46.05
C GLY A 294 -5.76 -28.86 45.29
N TYR A 295 -5.85 -28.78 43.95
CA TYR A 295 -5.11 -27.77 43.19
C TYR A 295 -5.66 -26.37 43.48
N ASP A 296 -4.77 -25.39 43.51
CA ASP A 296 -5.12 -23.98 43.51
C ASP A 296 -5.59 -23.59 42.10
N PRO A 297 -6.83 -23.13 41.90
CA PRO A 297 -7.37 -22.82 40.57
C PRO A 297 -6.69 -21.62 39.91
N GLY A 298 -6.02 -20.77 40.69
CA GLY A 298 -5.56 -19.47 40.22
C GLY A 298 -6.68 -18.42 40.22
N ARG A 299 -6.30 -17.19 39.88
CA ARG A 299 -7.13 -15.98 40.01
C ARG A 299 -7.06 -15.16 38.73
N PHE A 300 -8.11 -14.38 38.47
CA PHE A 300 -8.14 -13.35 37.44
C PHE A 300 -8.39 -12.00 38.10
N HIS A 301 -7.51 -11.04 37.85
CA HIS A 301 -7.48 -9.75 38.54
C HIS A 301 -7.89 -8.63 37.60
N LEU A 302 -8.78 -7.74 38.07
CA LEU A 302 -9.03 -6.43 37.49
C LEU A 302 -8.30 -5.42 38.36
N LEU A 303 -7.08 -5.07 37.95
CA LEU A 303 -6.09 -4.40 38.80
C LEU A 303 -6.54 -2.99 39.19
N GLU A 304 -7.12 -2.25 38.24
CA GLU A 304 -7.60 -0.87 38.44
C GLU A 304 -8.70 -0.79 39.50
N LEU A 305 -9.56 -1.82 39.55
CA LEU A 305 -10.64 -1.91 40.52
C LEU A 305 -10.18 -2.55 41.83
N GLY A 306 -8.94 -3.06 41.90
CA GLY A 306 -8.43 -3.78 43.07
C GLY A 306 -9.31 -4.97 43.45
N VAL A 307 -9.77 -5.73 42.45
CA VAL A 307 -10.63 -6.91 42.64
C VAL A 307 -10.07 -8.12 41.91
N PHE A 308 -10.49 -9.31 42.33
CA PHE A 308 -10.14 -10.56 41.66
C PHE A 308 -11.27 -11.58 41.78
N VAL A 309 -11.31 -12.54 40.85
CA VAL A 309 -12.16 -13.73 40.90
C VAL A 309 -11.29 -14.99 40.94
N LYS A 310 -11.72 -16.01 41.68
CA LYS A 310 -11.09 -17.33 41.64
C LYS A 310 -11.61 -18.11 40.45
N LEU A 311 -10.71 -18.76 39.73
CA LEU A 311 -11.05 -19.53 38.53
C LEU A 311 -11.47 -20.97 38.85
N GLN A 312 -12.26 -21.13 39.91
CA GLN A 312 -12.78 -22.41 40.37
C GLN A 312 -14.09 -22.74 39.66
N ASN A 313 -14.37 -24.03 39.45
CA ASN A 313 -15.57 -24.50 38.76
C ASN A 313 -15.69 -23.97 37.32
N ILE A 314 -16.90 -23.97 36.77
CA ILE A 314 -17.24 -23.36 35.48
C ILE A 314 -17.93 -22.03 35.77
N GLY A 315 -17.46 -20.94 35.15
CA GLY A 315 -18.04 -19.62 35.35
C GLY A 315 -17.64 -18.61 34.28
N SER A 316 -18.26 -17.43 34.35
CA SER A 316 -18.04 -16.30 33.44
C SER A 316 -17.88 -14.97 34.18
N LEU A 317 -17.07 -14.07 33.61
CA LEU A 317 -16.83 -12.71 34.09
C LEU A 317 -16.98 -11.75 32.91
N TYR A 318 -17.86 -10.77 33.09
CA TYR A 318 -18.09 -9.67 32.15
C TYR A 318 -17.38 -8.43 32.69
N PHE A 319 -16.52 -7.83 31.88
CA PHE A 319 -15.72 -6.67 32.28
C PHE A 319 -15.31 -5.85 31.05
N CYS A 320 -14.88 -4.62 31.24
CA CYS A 320 -14.28 -3.84 30.16
C CYS A 320 -12.84 -4.30 29.91
N GLY A 321 -12.54 -4.87 28.74
CA GLY A 321 -11.18 -5.31 28.36
C GLY A 321 -10.15 -4.18 28.25
N LEU A 322 -10.63 -2.93 28.15
CA LEU A 322 -9.81 -1.71 28.23
C LEU A 322 -9.37 -1.35 29.66
N ARG A 323 -9.71 -2.16 30.67
CA ARG A 323 -9.13 -2.06 32.02
C ARG A 323 -7.97 -3.01 32.19
N ARG A 324 -6.96 -2.59 32.95
CA ARG A 324 -5.78 -3.41 33.17
C ARG A 324 -6.11 -4.66 33.97
N HIS A 325 -5.80 -5.81 33.40
CA HIS A 325 -6.14 -7.09 33.97
C HIS A 325 -5.05 -8.14 33.72
N GLY A 326 -5.17 -9.29 34.38
CA GLY A 326 -4.27 -10.41 34.20
C GLY A 326 -4.59 -11.56 35.16
N GLY A 327 -3.98 -12.72 34.93
CA GLY A 327 -4.25 -13.92 35.71
C GLY A 327 -3.02 -14.49 36.44
N THR A 328 -3.27 -15.40 37.36
CA THR A 328 -2.26 -16.26 37.99
C THR A 328 -2.44 -17.72 37.52
N PRO A 329 -1.35 -18.51 37.40
CA PRO A 329 -1.45 -19.90 36.98
C PRO A 329 -2.14 -20.75 38.05
N SER A 330 -2.76 -21.85 37.64
CA SER A 330 -3.19 -22.90 38.57
C SER A 330 -1.97 -23.58 39.17
N ARG A 331 -2.05 -24.04 40.42
CA ARG A 331 -0.88 -24.57 41.15
C ARG A 331 -1.16 -25.91 41.81
N ALA A 332 -0.21 -26.83 41.70
CA ALA A 332 -0.24 -28.08 42.44
C ALA A 332 -0.05 -27.84 43.95
N PRO A 333 -0.48 -28.78 44.82
CA PRO A 333 -0.16 -28.76 46.25
C PRO A 333 1.36 -28.70 46.49
N LYS A 334 1.74 -28.21 47.68
CA LYS A 334 3.16 -28.08 48.05
C LYS A 334 3.83 -29.45 48.09
N GLY A 335 4.96 -29.59 47.39
CA GLY A 335 5.71 -30.84 47.31
C GLY A 335 5.23 -31.81 46.22
N GLU A 336 4.14 -31.51 45.52
CA GLU A 336 3.65 -32.31 44.39
C GLU A 336 4.09 -31.72 43.04
N GLN A 337 4.40 -32.61 42.10
CA GLN A 337 4.62 -32.21 40.71
C GLN A 337 3.27 -32.00 40.01
N PRO A 338 3.12 -30.96 39.17
CA PRO A 338 1.91 -30.74 38.40
C PRO A 338 1.60 -31.93 37.49
N LYS A 339 0.36 -32.44 37.55
CA LYS A 339 -0.09 -33.48 36.63
C LYS A 339 -0.12 -32.93 35.20
N ALA A 340 0.31 -33.75 34.24
CA ALA A 340 0.39 -33.34 32.83
C ALA A 340 -0.97 -32.95 32.23
N TRP A 341 -2.06 -33.58 32.70
CA TRP A 341 -3.42 -33.27 32.27
C TRP A 341 -4.05 -32.06 32.98
N ALA A 342 -3.40 -31.50 34.01
CA ALA A 342 -3.93 -30.34 34.75
C ALA A 342 -3.77 -29.05 33.92
N ILE A 343 -4.71 -28.84 33.00
CA ILE A 343 -4.72 -27.73 32.05
C ILE A 343 -5.88 -26.78 32.39
N ARG A 344 -5.52 -25.53 32.61
CA ARG A 344 -6.45 -24.41 32.74
C ARG A 344 -6.96 -24.00 31.36
N CYS A 345 -8.28 -24.04 31.21
CA CYS A 345 -9.00 -23.62 30.00
C CYS A 345 -9.72 -22.30 30.25
N LEU A 346 -9.44 -21.31 29.41
CA LEU A 346 -10.04 -19.98 29.49
C LEU A 346 -10.44 -19.53 28.07
N GLY A 347 -11.74 -19.35 27.84
CA GLY A 347 -12.29 -18.77 26.61
C GLY A 347 -12.55 -17.28 26.80
N ILE A 348 -12.07 -16.44 25.89
CA ILE A 348 -12.26 -14.99 25.96
C ILE A 348 -13.01 -14.53 24.72
N LEU A 349 -14.18 -13.93 24.94
CA LEU A 349 -15.03 -13.34 23.92
C LEU A 349 -14.84 -11.82 23.92
N TYR A 350 -14.42 -11.27 22.78
CA TYR A 350 -14.07 -9.86 22.65
C TYR A 350 -15.09 -9.10 21.79
N PRO A 351 -15.46 -7.87 22.17
CA PRO A 351 -16.18 -6.94 21.33
C PRO A 351 -15.20 -6.08 20.51
N SER A 352 -14.74 -6.55 19.35
CA SER A 352 -13.72 -5.83 18.56
C SER A 352 -14.21 -4.44 18.11
N ASN A 353 -13.50 -3.38 18.50
CA ASN A 353 -13.72 -2.01 18.04
C ASN A 353 -13.67 -1.91 16.52
N ALA A 354 -12.76 -2.66 15.89
CA ALA A 354 -12.59 -2.62 14.45
C ALA A 354 -13.82 -3.09 13.66
N MET A 355 -14.59 -4.00 14.25
CA MET A 355 -15.83 -4.52 13.66
C MET A 355 -17.03 -3.68 14.05
N LEU A 356 -17.11 -3.24 15.31
CA LEU A 356 -18.25 -2.46 15.81
C LEU A 356 -18.25 -1.00 15.29
N GLU A 357 -17.10 -0.44 14.92
CA GLU A 357 -17.00 0.89 14.29
C GLU A 357 -17.04 0.83 12.75
N ASN A 358 -17.29 -0.34 12.16
CA ASN A 358 -17.36 -0.56 10.71
C ASN A 358 -16.13 -0.02 9.94
N CYS A 359 -14.91 -0.15 10.51
CA CYS A 359 -13.70 0.44 9.94
C CYS A 359 -12.83 -0.58 9.18
N MET A 360 -13.39 -1.74 8.83
CA MET A 360 -12.68 -2.88 8.22
C MET A 360 -13.46 -3.45 7.03
N ILE A 361 -12.74 -4.16 6.16
CA ILE A 361 -13.27 -4.83 4.97
C ILE A 361 -13.52 -6.30 5.32
N TYR A 362 -14.73 -6.80 5.03
CA TYR A 362 -15.03 -8.23 5.15
C TYR A 362 -14.65 -8.99 3.88
N ALA A 363 -13.93 -10.11 4.02
CA ALA A 363 -13.64 -11.02 2.91
C ALA A 363 -14.89 -11.86 2.57
N VAL A 364 -15.92 -11.26 1.98
CA VAL A 364 -17.23 -11.91 1.79
C VAL A 364 -17.12 -13.18 0.94
N GLY A 365 -16.51 -13.09 -0.25
CA GLY A 365 -16.33 -14.25 -1.14
C GLY A 365 -15.29 -14.02 -2.24
N SER A 366 -14.99 -15.06 -3.02
CA SER A 366 -14.04 -15.02 -4.15
C SER A 366 -14.79 -14.98 -5.49
N MET A 367 -14.33 -14.14 -6.42
CA MET A 367 -14.84 -14.14 -7.80
C MET A 367 -13.97 -15.04 -8.69
N LEU A 368 -14.59 -15.77 -9.63
CA LEU A 368 -13.89 -16.49 -10.71
C LEU A 368 -13.01 -15.50 -11.47
N ARG A 369 -11.70 -15.74 -11.41
CA ARG A 369 -10.72 -14.99 -12.18
C ARG A 369 -9.95 -15.95 -13.06
N SER A 370 -10.02 -15.72 -14.36
CA SER A 370 -9.26 -16.50 -15.35
C SER A 370 -7.77 -16.12 -15.39
N ASP A 371 -7.30 -15.23 -14.48
CA ASP A 371 -5.90 -14.83 -14.34
C ASP A 371 -5.47 -14.39 -12.92
N ALA A 372 -4.26 -14.80 -12.53
CA ALA A 372 -3.74 -14.64 -11.17
C ALA A 372 -3.17 -13.24 -10.84
N ASN A 373 -3.20 -12.25 -11.74
CA ASN A 373 -2.40 -11.02 -11.59
C ASN A 373 -3.09 -9.65 -11.80
N ALA A 374 -4.38 -9.56 -12.14
CA ALA A 374 -5.08 -8.27 -12.13
C ALA A 374 -5.19 -7.67 -10.71
N THR A 375 -4.60 -6.50 -10.51
CA THR A 375 -4.74 -5.61 -9.34
C THR A 375 -5.41 -4.32 -9.79
N LYS A 376 -6.65 -4.42 -10.28
CA LYS A 376 -7.55 -3.29 -10.47
C LYS A 376 -8.93 -3.67 -9.93
N LEU A 377 -9.43 -2.85 -9.00
CA LEU A 377 -10.77 -2.86 -8.41
C LEU A 377 -11.82 -2.45 -9.45
N LEU A 378 -11.96 -3.22 -10.54
CA LEU A 378 -13.09 -3.10 -11.46
C LEU A 378 -13.87 -4.40 -11.42
N TRP A 379 -15.17 -4.30 -11.14
CA TRP A 379 -16.10 -5.42 -11.26
C TRP A 379 -16.21 -5.81 -12.73
N THR A 380 -15.70 -6.98 -13.09
CA THR A 380 -15.77 -7.50 -14.46
C THR A 380 -16.75 -8.67 -14.51
N CYS A 381 -17.85 -8.51 -15.25
CA CYS A 381 -18.75 -9.62 -15.59
C CYS A 381 -18.11 -10.49 -16.69
N GLY A 382 -17.18 -11.37 -16.30
CA GLY A 382 -16.50 -12.29 -17.20
C GLY A 382 -17.49 -13.23 -17.94
N PRO A 383 -17.14 -13.79 -19.11
CA PRO A 383 -17.94 -14.81 -19.78
C PRO A 383 -18.34 -15.98 -18.87
N GLU A 384 -17.49 -16.33 -17.90
CA GLU A 384 -17.72 -17.41 -16.93
C GLU A 384 -18.83 -17.09 -15.91
N LEU A 385 -19.10 -15.80 -15.65
CA LEU A 385 -20.27 -15.37 -14.85
C LEU A 385 -21.56 -15.35 -15.68
N ARG A 386 -21.44 -15.29 -17.01
CA ARG A 386 -22.56 -15.27 -17.97
C ARG A 386 -22.88 -16.64 -18.56
N GLN A 387 -21.94 -17.58 -18.48
CA GLN A 387 -22.06 -18.96 -18.93
C GLN A 387 -21.76 -19.90 -17.76
N ARG A 388 -22.78 -20.21 -16.96
CA ARG A 388 -22.69 -21.29 -15.98
C ARG A 388 -22.68 -22.61 -16.74
N GLN A 389 -21.49 -23.12 -17.08
CA GLN A 389 -21.37 -24.51 -17.55
C GLN A 389 -21.97 -25.40 -16.46
N GLY A 390 -22.68 -26.47 -16.85
CA GLY A 390 -23.52 -27.27 -15.94
C GLY A 390 -22.82 -27.84 -14.71
N ALA A 391 -23.54 -28.62 -13.90
CA ALA A 391 -23.27 -29.07 -12.51
C ALA A 391 -21.84 -29.52 -12.09
N ASN A 392 -20.84 -29.54 -12.98
CA ASN A 392 -19.45 -29.95 -12.76
C ASN A 392 -18.41 -28.80 -12.76
N VAL A 393 -18.80 -27.54 -12.55
CA VAL A 393 -17.82 -26.45 -12.40
C VAL A 393 -17.13 -26.58 -11.02
N PRO A 394 -15.79 -26.71 -10.96
CA PRO A 394 -15.09 -26.79 -9.69
C PRO A 394 -15.34 -25.54 -8.83
N LEU A 395 -15.52 -25.75 -7.52
CA LEU A 395 -15.72 -24.67 -6.55
C LEU A 395 -14.64 -23.58 -6.66
N VAL A 396 -15.04 -22.32 -6.49
CA VAL A 396 -14.14 -21.17 -6.61
C VAL A 396 -13.18 -21.16 -5.41
N HIS A 397 -11.93 -21.53 -5.64
CA HIS A 397 -10.93 -21.59 -4.59
C HIS A 397 -10.16 -20.28 -4.41
N SER A 398 -10.04 -19.81 -3.17
CA SER A 398 -9.20 -18.68 -2.77
C SER A 398 -7.98 -19.13 -1.97
N SER A 399 -6.85 -18.42 -2.08
CA SER A 399 -5.71 -18.60 -1.18
C SER A 399 -5.95 -18.02 0.22
N HIS A 400 -6.91 -17.09 0.36
CA HIS A 400 -7.39 -16.54 1.63
C HIS A 400 -8.65 -17.28 2.11
N ALA A 401 -8.91 -17.26 3.42
CA ALA A 401 -10.21 -17.68 3.94
C ALA A 401 -11.27 -16.61 3.61
N THR A 402 -12.48 -17.02 3.25
CA THR A 402 -13.61 -16.12 2.96
C THR A 402 -14.84 -16.53 3.76
N TRP A 403 -15.77 -15.60 3.99
CA TRP A 403 -17.00 -15.92 4.71
C TRP A 403 -17.86 -16.94 3.96
N THR A 404 -18.00 -16.81 2.63
CA THR A 404 -18.80 -17.75 1.83
C THR A 404 -18.26 -19.18 1.84
N SER A 405 -16.94 -19.39 1.86
CA SER A 405 -16.34 -20.73 1.81
C SER A 405 -16.02 -21.32 3.19
N ASP A 406 -15.59 -20.47 4.14
CA ASP A 406 -14.99 -20.91 5.40
C ASP A 406 -15.80 -20.41 6.62
N GLY A 407 -16.75 -19.50 6.44
CA GLY A 407 -17.48 -18.85 7.54
C GLY A 407 -18.34 -19.80 8.36
N TRP A 408 -18.78 -20.91 7.79
CA TRP A 408 -19.63 -21.89 8.46
C TRP A 408 -18.92 -22.65 9.58
N VAL A 409 -17.58 -22.65 9.59
CA VAL A 409 -16.76 -23.21 10.67
C VAL A 409 -16.86 -22.37 11.96
N VAL A 410 -17.24 -21.09 11.84
CA VAL A 410 -17.27 -20.13 12.96
C VAL A 410 -18.63 -19.48 13.19
N SER A 411 -19.61 -19.74 12.32
CA SER A 411 -20.96 -19.17 12.36
C SER A 411 -22.00 -20.27 12.10
N ALA A 412 -23.15 -20.19 12.78
CA ALA A 412 -24.32 -20.97 12.41
C ALA A 412 -24.71 -20.74 10.93
N ARG A 413 -25.31 -21.76 10.30
CA ARG A 413 -25.68 -21.75 8.87
C ARG A 413 -26.58 -20.57 8.51
N LYS A 414 -27.65 -20.39 9.28
CA LYS A 414 -28.62 -19.29 9.10
C LYS A 414 -27.96 -17.91 9.20
N SER A 415 -27.11 -17.72 10.21
CA SER A 415 -26.38 -16.47 10.45
C SER A 415 -25.41 -16.12 9.32
N LEU A 416 -24.71 -17.13 8.79
CA LEU A 416 -23.79 -16.94 7.68
C LEU A 416 -24.54 -16.52 6.41
N ILE A 417 -25.62 -17.22 6.09
CA ILE A 417 -26.43 -16.92 4.90
C ILE A 417 -27.02 -15.51 5.01
N ARG A 418 -27.54 -15.13 6.18
CA ARG A 418 -28.00 -13.76 6.46
C ARG A 418 -26.90 -12.72 6.20
N PHE A 419 -25.70 -12.93 6.75
CA PHE A 419 -24.59 -12.00 6.56
C PHE A 419 -24.19 -11.85 5.08
N VAL A 420 -24.12 -12.96 4.34
CA VAL A 420 -23.79 -12.95 2.90
C VAL A 420 -24.89 -12.27 2.10
N ALA A 421 -26.17 -12.58 2.35
CA ALA A 421 -27.31 -11.95 1.70
C ALA A 421 -27.33 -10.43 1.91
N ARG A 422 -27.17 -9.96 3.15
CA ARG A 422 -27.08 -8.53 3.50
C ARG A 422 -25.86 -7.85 2.89
N SER A 423 -24.74 -8.56 2.74
CA SER A 423 -23.55 -8.06 2.06
C SER A 423 -23.77 -7.88 0.55
N LEU A 424 -24.44 -8.85 -0.09
CA LEU A 424 -24.81 -8.77 -1.50
C LEU A 424 -25.82 -7.65 -1.75
N TYR A 425 -26.81 -7.50 -0.88
CA TYR A 425 -27.77 -6.39 -0.94
C TYR A 425 -27.05 -5.03 -0.85
N SER A 426 -26.18 -4.85 0.15
CA SER A 426 -25.42 -3.60 0.32
C SER A 426 -24.55 -3.28 -0.89
N PHE A 427 -23.97 -4.32 -1.50
CA PHE A 427 -23.23 -4.20 -2.75
C PHE A 427 -24.12 -3.77 -3.93
N CYS A 428 -25.31 -4.36 -4.07
CA CYS A 428 -26.29 -3.96 -5.08
C CYS A 428 -26.73 -2.50 -4.90
N VAL A 429 -27.06 -2.08 -3.68
CA VAL A 429 -27.41 -0.69 -3.35
C VAL A 429 -26.29 0.27 -3.76
N ASN A 430 -25.03 -0.04 -3.44
CA ASN A 430 -23.91 0.81 -3.81
C ASN A 430 -23.71 0.93 -5.34
N ILE A 431 -23.94 -0.14 -6.10
CA ILE A 431 -23.88 -0.09 -7.56
C ILE A 431 -25.02 0.75 -8.11
N LEU A 432 -26.26 0.47 -7.69
CA LEU A 432 -27.45 1.16 -8.21
C LEU A 432 -27.45 2.66 -7.84
N SER A 433 -26.89 3.03 -6.70
CA SER A 433 -26.74 4.44 -6.29
C SER A 433 -25.83 5.30 -7.18
N GLN A 434 -25.10 4.68 -8.12
CA GLN A 434 -24.29 5.39 -9.12
C GLN A 434 -25.09 5.76 -10.37
N LEU A 435 -26.33 5.26 -10.50
CA LEU A 435 -27.24 5.68 -11.56
C LEU A 435 -27.78 7.09 -11.27
N PRO A 436 -28.21 7.85 -12.30
CA PRO A 436 -28.78 9.18 -12.10
C PRO A 436 -29.96 9.15 -11.12
N GLU A 437 -29.95 10.09 -10.17
CA GLU A 437 -30.99 10.19 -9.12
C GLU A 437 -32.40 10.32 -9.72
N SER A 438 -32.51 11.02 -10.86
CA SER A 438 -33.72 11.23 -11.63
C SER A 438 -34.40 9.96 -12.14
N TRP A 439 -33.73 8.80 -12.10
CA TRP A 439 -34.33 7.54 -12.53
C TRP A 439 -35.06 6.80 -11.42
N GLU A 440 -34.96 7.28 -10.17
CA GLU A 440 -35.66 6.74 -9.00
C GLU A 440 -35.48 5.21 -8.86
N VAL A 441 -34.29 4.72 -9.24
CA VAL A 441 -33.99 3.30 -9.19
C VAL A 441 -33.86 2.87 -7.74
N ASN A 442 -34.73 1.97 -7.30
CA ASN A 442 -34.70 1.42 -5.96
C ASN A 442 -34.71 -0.11 -5.95
N ILE A 443 -34.15 -0.72 -4.91
CA ILE A 443 -34.17 -2.17 -4.68
C ILE A 443 -34.89 -2.42 -3.35
N ASN A 444 -35.97 -3.21 -3.40
CA ASN A 444 -36.72 -3.53 -2.19
C ASN A 444 -35.94 -4.56 -1.34
N ALA A 445 -35.55 -4.16 -0.13
CA ALA A 445 -34.75 -4.98 0.77
C ALA A 445 -35.43 -6.31 1.13
N ASP A 446 -36.71 -6.27 1.47
CA ASP A 446 -37.44 -7.45 1.97
C ASP A 446 -37.60 -8.50 0.88
N LYS A 447 -38.02 -8.07 -0.31
CA LYS A 447 -38.09 -8.94 -1.50
C LYS A 447 -36.72 -9.48 -1.88
N PHE A 448 -35.64 -8.70 -1.71
CA PHE A 448 -34.29 -9.19 -1.96
C PHE A 448 -33.87 -10.29 -0.98
N MET A 449 -34.18 -10.13 0.31
CA MET A 449 -33.93 -11.17 1.33
C MET A 449 -34.80 -12.40 1.08
N GLU A 450 -36.09 -12.21 0.79
CA GLU A 450 -37.05 -13.28 0.49
C GLU A 450 -36.64 -14.10 -0.75
N ALA A 451 -36.00 -13.46 -1.74
CA ALA A 451 -35.49 -14.14 -2.93
C ALA A 451 -34.37 -15.15 -2.66
N ILE A 452 -33.74 -15.11 -1.48
CA ILE A 452 -32.69 -16.03 -1.07
C ILE A 452 -33.28 -17.06 -0.10
N SER A 453 -33.44 -18.30 -0.56
CA SER A 453 -33.92 -19.42 0.24
C SER A 453 -32.89 -20.54 0.39
N PHE A 454 -32.94 -21.26 1.51
CA PHE A 454 -32.03 -22.35 1.84
C PHE A 454 -32.75 -23.43 2.65
N LYS A 455 -32.24 -24.66 2.63
CA LYS A 455 -32.81 -25.75 3.42
C LYS A 455 -32.57 -25.50 4.91
N SER A 456 -33.65 -25.63 5.69
CA SER A 456 -33.62 -25.67 7.16
C SER A 456 -32.69 -26.76 7.67
N GLU A 457 -32.22 -26.63 8.91
CA GLU A 457 -31.35 -27.64 9.55
C GLU A 457 -32.04 -28.99 9.77
N SER A 458 -33.38 -29.00 9.86
CA SER A 458 -34.17 -30.23 9.90
C SER A 458 -34.34 -30.88 8.52
N GLU A 459 -33.88 -30.23 7.46
CA GLU A 459 -33.97 -30.62 6.05
C GLU A 459 -35.38 -30.84 5.49
N GLN A 460 -36.42 -30.52 6.27
CA GLN A 460 -37.82 -30.77 5.91
C GLN A 460 -38.48 -29.61 5.16
N SER A 461 -37.91 -28.39 5.24
CA SER A 461 -38.46 -27.19 4.60
C SER A 461 -37.38 -26.23 4.12
N TYR A 462 -37.73 -25.33 3.20
CA TYR A 462 -36.90 -24.19 2.84
C TYR A 462 -37.29 -22.99 3.70
N GLU A 463 -36.28 -22.29 4.22
CA GLU A 463 -36.41 -21.00 4.89
C GLU A 463 -35.89 -19.89 3.99
N THR A 464 -36.42 -18.68 4.13
CA THR A 464 -35.91 -17.46 3.48
C THR A 464 -35.05 -16.65 4.46
N VAL A 465 -34.25 -15.73 3.92
CA VAL A 465 -33.53 -14.76 4.77
C VAL A 465 -34.53 -13.79 5.38
N GLU A 466 -34.40 -13.54 6.69
CA GLU A 466 -35.24 -12.63 7.45
C GLU A 466 -35.12 -11.17 6.98
N GLU A 467 -36.20 -10.41 7.16
CA GLU A 467 -36.24 -8.97 6.90
C GLU A 467 -35.08 -8.24 7.57
N TRP A 468 -34.58 -7.20 6.91
CA TRP A 468 -33.55 -6.32 7.47
C TRP A 468 -34.11 -4.92 7.63
N SER A 469 -34.75 -4.69 8.79
CA SER A 469 -35.41 -3.41 9.12
C SER A 469 -34.49 -2.18 9.07
N MET A 470 -33.18 -2.39 9.23
CA MET A 470 -32.14 -1.37 9.13
C MET A 470 -31.38 -1.40 7.80
N ALA A 471 -31.87 -2.09 6.77
CA ALA A 471 -31.20 -2.15 5.46
C ALA A 471 -30.96 -0.73 4.89
N PRO A 472 -29.79 -0.44 4.30
CA PRO A 472 -29.60 0.80 3.58
C PRO A 472 -30.55 0.84 2.39
N GLN A 473 -31.34 1.90 2.25
CA GLN A 473 -32.25 2.08 1.11
C GLN A 473 -31.86 3.32 0.29
N MET A 474 -32.08 3.26 -1.02
CA MET A 474 -31.89 4.41 -1.89
C MET A 474 -33.09 5.34 -1.71
N GLN A 475 -32.84 6.63 -1.50
CA GLN A 475 -33.87 7.69 -1.50
C GLN A 475 -35.01 7.52 -0.46
N ASP A 476 -34.90 6.62 0.52
CA ASP A 476 -35.85 6.53 1.65
C ASP A 476 -35.33 7.33 2.86
N HIS A 477 -35.80 8.56 2.97
CA HIS A 477 -35.44 9.47 4.06
C HIS A 477 -35.87 8.94 5.44
N THR A 478 -36.94 8.16 5.53
CA THR A 478 -37.47 7.66 6.81
C THR A 478 -36.55 6.58 7.37
N ILE A 479 -36.11 5.64 6.53
CA ILE A 479 -35.19 4.58 6.94
C ILE A 479 -33.80 5.15 7.22
N GLU A 480 -33.33 6.11 6.42
CA GLU A 480 -32.05 6.76 6.67
C GLU A 480 -32.07 7.58 7.98
N GLN A 481 -33.20 8.21 8.32
CA GLN A 481 -33.38 8.87 9.62
C GLN A 481 -33.35 7.86 10.78
N LYS A 482 -34.01 6.70 10.66
CA LYS A 482 -33.95 5.62 11.65
C LYS A 482 -32.52 5.12 11.85
N ARG A 483 -31.77 4.90 10.75
CA ARG A 483 -30.36 4.49 10.79
C ARG A 483 -29.47 5.54 11.44
N ARG A 484 -29.68 6.83 11.13
CA ARG A 484 -28.97 7.95 11.77
C ARG A 484 -29.25 8.02 13.27
N GLN A 485 -30.51 7.89 13.68
CA GLN A 485 -30.90 7.87 15.09
C GLN A 485 -30.25 6.70 15.83
N ALA A 486 -30.20 5.51 15.22
CA ALA A 486 -29.51 4.35 15.79
C ALA A 486 -28.00 4.60 15.95
N ALA A 487 -27.34 5.18 14.94
CA ALA A 487 -25.93 5.55 15.01
C ALA A 487 -25.65 6.59 16.11
N GLU A 488 -26.49 7.61 16.25
CA GLU A 488 -26.39 8.62 17.30
C GLU A 488 -26.57 8.02 18.69
N GLN A 489 -27.55 7.12 18.85
CA GLN A 489 -27.79 6.40 20.10
C GLN A 489 -26.61 5.50 20.49
N TRP A 490 -26.01 4.79 19.53
CA TRP A 490 -24.78 4.02 19.75
C TRP A 490 -23.63 4.93 20.17
N LEU A 491 -23.40 6.05 19.46
CA LEU A 491 -22.32 6.98 19.76
C LEU A 491 -22.50 7.62 21.14
N ALA A 492 -23.72 7.99 21.52
CA ALA A 492 -24.04 8.53 22.83
C ALA A 492 -23.79 7.51 23.94
N TYR A 493 -24.25 6.26 23.76
CA TYR A 493 -23.99 5.16 24.70
C TYR A 493 -22.48 4.89 24.85
N ARG A 494 -21.75 4.76 23.73
CA ARG A 494 -20.30 4.55 23.73
C ARG A 494 -19.56 5.71 24.39
N LYS A 495 -19.98 6.96 24.16
CA LYS A 495 -19.44 8.15 24.84
C LYS A 495 -19.69 8.13 26.35
N LYS A 496 -20.89 7.72 26.78
CA LYS A 496 -21.24 7.54 28.20
C LYS A 496 -20.34 6.50 28.87
N VAL A 497 -20.15 5.32 28.27
CA VAL A 497 -19.32 4.26 28.85
C VAL A 497 -17.82 4.60 28.81
N SER A 498 -17.33 5.13 27.70
CA SER A 498 -15.92 5.52 27.52
C SER A 498 -15.45 6.60 28.50
N ALA A 499 -16.35 7.43 29.02
CA ALA A 499 -16.01 8.45 30.01
C ALA A 499 -15.39 7.83 31.30
N PHE A 500 -15.74 6.59 31.64
CA PHE A 500 -15.25 5.88 32.82
C PHE A 500 -13.95 5.09 32.57
N ILE A 501 -13.39 5.17 31.36
CA ILE A 501 -12.18 4.47 30.95
C ILE A 501 -11.02 5.48 30.88
N HIS A 502 -9.88 5.12 31.46
CA HIS A 502 -8.72 6.01 31.62
C HIS A 502 -8.08 6.43 30.29
N TYR A 503 -7.71 7.73 30.20
CA TYR A 503 -7.43 8.47 28.95
C TYR A 503 -6.38 7.83 28.00
N ALA A 504 -5.43 7.05 28.51
CA ALA A 504 -4.36 6.46 27.69
C ALA A 504 -4.82 5.32 26.76
N THR A 505 -6.09 4.90 26.82
CA THR A 505 -6.66 3.85 25.96
C THR A 505 -7.22 4.36 24.62
N PHE A 506 -7.41 5.67 24.42
CA PHE A 506 -7.98 6.23 23.18
C PHE A 506 -6.91 6.71 22.21
N HIS A 507 -6.81 6.10 21.02
CA HIS A 507 -5.97 6.58 19.91
C HIS A 507 -6.72 6.66 18.57
N SER A 508 -8.06 6.63 18.57
CA SER A 508 -8.86 6.80 17.35
C SER A 508 -10.07 7.68 17.64
N PRO A 509 -10.28 8.79 16.91
CA PRO A 509 -11.58 9.47 16.92
C PRO A 509 -12.66 8.55 16.32
N PRO A 510 -13.94 8.72 16.71
CA PRO A 510 -15.06 7.98 16.12
C PRO A 510 -15.16 8.27 14.61
N SER A 511 -15.32 7.23 13.79
CA SER A 511 -15.37 7.34 12.32
C SER A 511 -16.78 7.20 11.74
N LEU A 512 -17.83 7.20 12.55
CA LEU A 512 -19.22 7.23 12.07
C LEU A 512 -19.61 8.66 11.65
N SER A 513 -19.08 9.12 10.51
CA SER A 513 -19.62 10.29 9.81
C SER A 513 -20.52 9.83 8.67
N ILE A 514 -21.81 9.63 8.95
CA ILE A 514 -22.83 9.59 7.90
C ILE A 514 -23.03 11.04 7.46
N THR A 515 -22.22 11.51 6.50
CA THR A 515 -22.33 12.88 5.98
C THR A 515 -23.15 12.83 4.69
N VAL A 516 -24.45 13.09 4.79
CA VAL A 516 -25.24 13.55 3.64
C VAL A 516 -24.98 15.06 3.55
N LYS A 517 -24.31 15.51 2.49
CA LYS A 517 -24.16 16.94 2.22
C LYS A 517 -25.52 17.48 1.77
N ASP A 518 -25.96 18.57 2.38
CA ASP A 518 -27.11 19.37 1.94
C ASP A 518 -26.92 19.78 0.45
N THR A 519 -27.91 19.52 -0.38
CA THR A 519 -27.87 19.62 -1.85
C THR A 519 -28.33 20.98 -2.39
N SER A 520 -27.92 22.09 -1.78
CA SER A 520 -28.32 23.44 -2.23
C SER A 520 -27.26 24.22 -3.04
N GLU A 521 -26.14 23.61 -3.46
CA GLU A 521 -25.14 24.29 -4.32
C GLU A 521 -24.80 23.54 -5.62
N PRO A 522 -24.54 24.24 -6.75
CA PRO A 522 -24.32 23.62 -8.05
C PRO A 522 -23.03 22.80 -8.13
N TYR A 523 -23.14 21.58 -8.66
CA TYR A 523 -22.06 20.63 -8.88
C TYR A 523 -20.87 21.23 -9.66
N THR A 524 -19.70 21.31 -9.01
CA THR A 524 -18.40 21.39 -9.71
C THR A 524 -17.67 20.08 -9.48
N ILE A 525 -17.33 19.35 -10.55
CA ILE A 525 -16.58 18.08 -10.49
C ILE A 525 -15.12 18.39 -10.11
N GLY A 526 -14.88 18.56 -8.81
CA GLY A 526 -13.57 18.68 -8.19
C GLY A 526 -13.29 17.45 -7.34
N SER A 527 -12.19 16.76 -7.66
CA SER A 527 -11.72 15.52 -7.06
C SER A 527 -11.26 15.70 -5.60
N HIS A 528 -12.20 15.78 -4.65
CA HIS A 528 -11.92 15.63 -3.23
C HIS A 528 -12.02 14.16 -2.79
N ILE A 529 -11.00 13.39 -3.14
CA ILE A 529 -10.64 12.17 -2.40
C ILE A 529 -9.57 12.58 -1.38
N GLN A 530 -9.94 12.76 -0.11
CA GLN A 530 -8.95 12.78 0.96
C GLN A 530 -8.47 11.34 1.20
N PRO A 531 -7.16 11.04 1.06
CA PRO A 531 -6.65 9.71 1.35
C PRO A 531 -6.47 9.55 2.86
N PHE A 532 -7.30 8.72 3.49
CA PHE A 532 -7.06 8.20 4.83
C PHE A 532 -5.89 7.19 4.76
N GLU A 533 -4.74 7.51 5.34
CA GLU A 533 -3.52 6.67 5.30
C GLU A 533 -3.64 5.43 6.22
N GLY A 534 -4.15 4.34 5.66
CA GLY A 534 -4.23 3.00 6.28
C GLY A 534 -2.87 2.31 6.44
N LYS A 535 -2.66 1.72 7.63
CA LYS A 535 -1.45 1.05 8.11
C LYS A 535 -1.22 -0.29 7.39
N THR A 536 -0.08 -0.49 6.75
CA THR A 536 0.37 -1.81 6.26
C THR A 536 1.50 -2.40 7.13
N SER A 537 1.29 -3.54 7.80
CA SER A 537 2.36 -4.42 8.33
C SER A 537 2.58 -5.66 7.45
N LYS A 538 3.75 -6.31 7.53
CA LYS A 538 4.21 -7.28 6.53
C LYS A 538 4.08 -8.75 6.98
N LEU A 539 3.79 -9.58 5.98
CA LEU A 539 4.04 -11.02 5.86
C LEU A 539 5.34 -11.49 6.53
N GLY A 540 5.22 -12.51 7.38
CA GLY A 540 6.32 -13.39 7.76
C GLY A 540 6.72 -14.31 6.59
N LYS A 541 7.97 -14.19 6.13
CA LYS A 541 8.57 -15.17 5.22
C LYS A 541 8.98 -16.41 6.02
N ARG A 542 8.30 -17.54 5.77
CA ARG A 542 8.71 -18.89 6.19
C ARG A 542 10.13 -19.19 5.70
N LYS A 543 11.08 -19.37 6.63
CA LYS A 543 12.36 -20.06 6.35
C LYS A 543 12.08 -21.57 6.37
N ARG A 544 12.22 -22.24 5.22
CA ARG A 544 12.40 -23.70 5.17
C ARG A 544 13.82 -23.99 5.64
N THR A 545 13.96 -24.57 6.83
CA THR A 545 15.23 -25.13 7.31
C THR A 545 15.44 -26.47 6.61
N ILE A 546 16.38 -26.50 5.65
CA ILE A 546 16.97 -27.75 5.18
C ILE A 546 18.08 -28.08 6.17
N GLN A 547 17.93 -29.19 6.89
CA GLN A 547 18.98 -29.81 7.69
C GLN A 547 20.22 -30.05 6.80
N LYS A 548 21.35 -29.47 7.16
CA LYS A 548 22.66 -30.03 6.83
C LYS A 548 23.48 -30.13 8.11
N ASN A 549 23.73 -31.37 8.50
CA ASN A 549 24.74 -31.77 9.46
C ASN A 549 26.08 -31.10 9.15
N THR A 550 26.68 -30.46 10.13
CA THR A 550 28.13 -30.53 10.36
C THR A 550 28.38 -30.33 11.85
N SER A 551 28.90 -31.39 12.44
CA SER A 551 29.45 -31.48 13.78
C SER A 551 30.79 -30.75 13.88
N GLY A 552 31.15 -30.32 15.09
CA GLY A 552 32.54 -30.30 15.54
C GLY A 552 33.13 -28.94 15.91
N LEU A 553 33.69 -28.88 17.13
CA LEU A 553 34.73 -27.95 17.62
C LEU A 553 34.27 -26.49 17.83
N LYS A 554 34.33 -25.86 19.02
CA LYS A 554 35.31 -25.96 20.10
C LYS A 554 34.74 -25.52 21.46
N LYS A 555 35.27 -26.19 22.47
CA LYS A 555 35.17 -26.01 23.91
C LYS A 555 36.11 -24.88 24.39
N ALA A 556 35.81 -24.38 25.58
CA ALA A 556 36.73 -23.83 26.60
C ALA A 556 37.21 -22.37 26.48
N ILE A 557 36.84 -21.55 27.49
CA ILE A 557 37.68 -20.94 28.55
C ILE A 557 36.66 -20.24 29.50
N SER A 558 36.33 -20.74 30.71
CA SER A 558 37.09 -20.72 31.99
C SER A 558 37.38 -19.27 32.46
N LEU A 559 36.55 -18.67 33.33
CA LEU A 559 36.59 -18.69 34.83
C LEU A 559 37.22 -17.41 35.43
N ARG A 560 36.69 -17.03 36.61
CA ARG A 560 37.20 -16.10 37.66
C ARG A 560 36.96 -14.59 37.41
N SER A 561 36.61 -13.75 38.37
CA SER A 561 36.40 -13.87 39.84
C SER A 561 35.89 -12.49 40.34
N THR A 562 34.80 -12.41 41.11
CA THR A 562 34.71 -12.08 42.56
C THR A 562 34.77 -10.61 42.97
N SER A 563 33.96 -10.33 44.01
CA SER A 563 34.10 -9.34 45.12
C SER A 563 33.91 -7.85 44.82
N GLN A 564 33.39 -6.99 45.71
CA GLN A 564 32.56 -7.03 46.94
C GLN A 564 32.53 -5.56 47.43
N GLU A 565 31.46 -5.14 48.13
CA GLU A 565 31.41 -4.01 49.10
C GLU A 565 31.65 -2.57 48.56
N SER A 566 31.09 -1.47 49.09
CA SER A 566 30.41 -1.07 50.34
C SER A 566 29.73 0.30 50.07
N SER A 567 28.49 0.54 50.51
CA SER A 567 28.03 1.29 51.71
C SER A 567 28.20 2.82 51.71
N ASP A 568 27.07 3.48 51.95
CA ASP A 568 26.83 4.70 52.75
C ASP A 568 27.34 6.07 52.27
N VAL A 569 26.42 7.04 52.23
CA VAL A 569 26.43 8.28 53.05
C VAL A 569 25.08 9.00 52.87
N LEU A 570 24.44 9.32 54.01
CA LEU A 570 23.27 10.18 54.20
C LEU A 570 23.69 11.66 54.31
N ASP A 571 22.73 12.55 54.05
CA ASP A 571 22.49 13.90 54.63
C ASP A 571 22.00 14.87 53.54
N ALA A 572 20.73 15.29 53.51
CA ALA A 572 20.05 16.24 54.40
C ALA A 572 20.56 17.68 54.24
N MET A 573 19.78 18.51 53.53
CA MET A 573 19.66 19.95 53.81
C MET A 573 18.24 20.41 53.42
N ASP A 574 17.41 20.54 54.46
CA ASP A 574 16.32 21.51 54.56
C ASP A 574 16.91 22.93 54.58
N LEU A 575 16.20 23.93 54.05
CA LEU A 575 16.17 25.30 54.58
C LEU A 575 15.07 26.14 53.91
N ASN A 576 14.21 26.69 54.77
CA ASN A 576 13.14 27.68 54.55
C ASN A 576 13.65 29.08 54.15
N ALA A 577 12.74 29.88 53.56
CA ALA A 577 12.41 31.29 53.86
C ALA A 577 11.61 31.86 52.67
N GLU A 578 10.30 32.12 52.77
CA GLU A 578 9.62 33.28 53.40
C GLU A 578 10.01 34.67 52.89
N ASP A 579 8.96 35.40 52.46
CA ASP A 579 8.64 36.82 52.67
C ASP A 579 8.44 37.78 51.46
N ASN A 580 7.16 38.19 51.35
CA ASN A 580 6.60 39.54 51.24
C ASN A 580 6.91 40.45 50.03
N TYR A 581 5.85 40.88 49.30
CA TYR A 581 5.27 42.22 49.50
C TYR A 581 3.93 42.42 48.75
N SER A 582 3.05 43.19 49.41
CA SER A 582 1.64 43.46 49.12
C SER A 582 1.40 44.75 48.31
N LEU A 583 0.18 44.89 47.74
CA LEU A 583 -0.74 46.06 47.70
C LEU A 583 -1.51 46.10 46.36
N ARG A 584 -2.80 45.74 46.30
CA ARG A 584 -4.06 46.50 46.56
C ARG A 584 -4.34 47.68 45.60
N VAL A 585 -5.51 47.62 44.94
CA VAL A 585 -6.66 48.58 44.89
C VAL A 585 -7.62 48.07 43.77
N GLU A 586 -8.72 47.37 44.04
CA GLU A 586 -10.09 47.83 44.37
C GLU A 586 -10.77 48.83 43.39
N LYS A 587 -11.83 48.36 42.70
CA LYS A 587 -13.20 48.94 42.61
C LYS A 587 -13.97 48.27 41.46
N GLU A 588 -14.99 47.45 41.73
CA GLU A 588 -16.42 47.77 41.97
C GLU A 588 -17.31 47.68 40.69
N LYS A 589 -18.26 46.75 40.80
CA LYS A 589 -19.46 46.31 40.04
C LYS A 589 -20.47 47.43 39.62
N PRO A 590 -21.76 47.13 39.25
CA PRO A 590 -22.36 46.32 38.15
C PRO A 590 -23.59 47.04 37.49
N HIS A 591 -24.29 46.40 36.53
CA HIS A 591 -25.75 46.43 36.24
C HIS A 591 -25.98 45.68 34.91
N GLU A 592 -26.77 44.61 34.71
CA GLU A 592 -28.12 44.12 35.10
C GLU A 592 -29.30 44.74 34.33
N ARG A 593 -30.11 43.85 33.69
CA ARG A 593 -31.52 43.96 33.20
C ARG A 593 -31.78 44.55 31.80
N ASP A 594 -32.79 44.19 31.01
CA ASP A 594 -33.82 43.12 30.97
C ASP A 594 -34.54 43.18 29.60
N ILE A 595 -34.98 42.02 29.09
CA ILE A 595 -36.30 41.67 28.50
C ILE A 595 -37.06 42.67 27.59
N HIS A 596 -37.38 42.28 26.34
CA HIS A 596 -38.78 42.25 25.83
C HIS A 596 -38.97 41.44 24.52
N ASN A 597 -39.99 40.58 24.55
CA ASN A 597 -40.69 39.93 23.44
C ASN A 597 -41.64 40.92 22.75
N SER A 598 -41.98 40.66 21.49
CA SER A 598 -43.38 40.73 21.01
C SER A 598 -43.54 40.02 19.66
N ASP A 599 -44.42 39.03 19.66
CA ASP A 599 -45.09 38.40 18.52
C ASP A 599 -46.01 39.39 17.77
N ILE A 600 -46.23 39.21 16.47
CA ILE A 600 -47.53 39.40 15.79
C ILE A 600 -47.66 38.35 14.67
N GLU A 601 -48.83 37.74 14.66
CA GLU A 601 -49.33 36.60 13.89
C GLU A 601 -49.90 36.94 12.50
N MET A 602 -50.09 35.86 11.72
CA MET A 602 -51.29 35.51 10.95
C MET A 602 -51.58 36.09 9.54
N GLU A 603 -51.50 35.15 8.57
CA GLU A 603 -52.63 34.57 7.80
C GLU A 603 -52.97 34.99 6.34
N ASN A 604 -53.25 33.90 5.58
CA ASN A 604 -54.12 33.66 4.43
C ASN A 604 -53.59 34.02 3.03
N GLU A 605 -53.33 33.05 2.13
CA GLU A 605 -54.17 32.00 1.48
C GLU A 605 -54.82 32.45 0.15
N ASP A 606 -54.87 31.48 -0.77
CA ASP A 606 -55.61 31.38 -2.03
C ASP A 606 -55.10 32.09 -3.29
N GLU A 607 -55.23 31.59 -4.52
CA GLU A 607 -55.34 30.24 -5.14
C GLU A 607 -55.39 30.53 -6.67
N PHE A 608 -54.99 29.54 -7.48
CA PHE A 608 -55.48 29.26 -8.85
C PHE A 608 -55.19 30.14 -10.10
N GLN A 609 -54.42 29.55 -11.03
CA GLN A 609 -54.87 28.91 -12.30
C GLN A 609 -54.14 29.34 -13.60
N GLU A 610 -53.83 28.30 -14.38
CA GLU A 610 -53.30 28.18 -15.74
C GLU A 610 -53.99 29.02 -16.82
N THR A 611 -53.27 29.35 -17.90
CA THR A 611 -53.53 28.78 -19.26
C THR A 611 -52.56 29.30 -20.34
N SER A 612 -52.34 28.41 -21.31
CA SER A 612 -51.54 28.50 -22.54
C SER A 612 -52.28 29.22 -23.68
N ASP A 613 -51.53 29.78 -24.65
CA ASP A 613 -51.64 29.53 -26.11
C ASP A 613 -51.34 30.72 -27.08
N GLN A 614 -50.38 30.45 -27.98
CA GLN A 614 -50.39 30.59 -29.46
C GLN A 614 -50.21 31.92 -30.24
N VAL A 615 -49.10 31.96 -31.00
CA VAL A 615 -48.89 32.10 -32.47
C VAL A 615 -49.56 33.24 -33.30
N ARG A 616 -48.72 34.06 -33.97
CA ARG A 616 -48.63 34.36 -35.45
C ARG A 616 -47.76 35.61 -35.70
N LEU A 617 -46.61 35.54 -36.36
CA LEU A 617 -46.35 35.62 -37.83
C LEU A 617 -46.92 36.87 -38.54
N LEU A 618 -46.03 37.73 -39.06
CA LEU A 618 -46.00 38.20 -40.46
C LEU A 618 -44.71 38.96 -40.80
N ASP A 619 -44.23 38.69 -42.02
CA ASP A 619 -43.00 39.13 -42.71
C ASP A 619 -43.03 40.58 -43.22
N ILE A 620 -41.84 41.15 -43.57
CA ILE A 620 -41.40 41.53 -44.94
C ILE A 620 -40.10 42.38 -44.88
N GLU A 621 -39.03 41.76 -45.40
CA GLU A 621 -37.99 42.19 -46.37
C GLU A 621 -37.22 43.54 -46.33
N MET A 622 -35.89 43.36 -46.48
CA MET A 622 -34.93 44.05 -47.36
C MET A 622 -34.41 45.47 -47.00
N GLU A 623 -33.12 45.61 -46.64
CA GLU A 623 -31.97 45.84 -47.56
C GLU A 623 -30.66 46.19 -46.81
N ASN A 624 -29.62 45.41 -47.11
CA ASN A 624 -28.19 45.72 -47.36
C ASN A 624 -27.29 46.58 -46.45
N GLU A 625 -26.04 46.08 -46.38
CA GLU A 625 -24.74 46.74 -46.15
C GLU A 625 -24.39 47.20 -44.72
N ASP A 626 -23.58 46.41 -44.00
CA ASP A 626 -22.13 46.68 -43.79
C ASP A 626 -21.56 45.77 -42.67
N GLU A 627 -21.08 44.57 -43.00
CA GLU A 627 -20.50 43.63 -42.01
C GLU A 627 -19.14 43.05 -42.47
N SER A 628 -18.34 43.86 -43.17
CA SER A 628 -17.04 43.45 -43.71
C SER A 628 -15.81 44.04 -43.01
N GLN A 629 -15.97 44.79 -41.90
CA GLN A 629 -14.83 45.42 -41.21
C GLN A 629 -14.50 44.93 -39.80
N GLU A 630 -15.32 44.11 -39.13
CA GLU A 630 -15.01 43.67 -37.76
C GLU A 630 -14.39 42.25 -37.63
N ILE A 631 -14.33 41.47 -38.71
CA ILE A 631 -13.61 40.17 -38.73
C ILE A 631 -12.17 40.32 -39.24
N SER A 632 -11.81 41.46 -39.86
CA SER A 632 -10.46 41.72 -40.39
C SER A 632 -9.44 42.22 -39.34
N SER A 633 -9.91 42.74 -38.20
CA SER A 633 -9.05 43.35 -37.18
C SER A 633 -8.53 42.37 -36.13
N GLN A 634 -9.22 41.26 -35.85
CA GLN A 634 -8.71 40.19 -34.96
C GLN A 634 -7.80 39.17 -35.67
N GLY A 635 -7.91 39.02 -37.00
CA GLY A 635 -7.01 38.19 -37.79
C GLY A 635 -5.65 38.83 -38.10
N LYS A 636 -5.53 40.17 -38.05
CA LYS A 636 -4.29 40.89 -38.37
C LYS A 636 -3.33 41.08 -37.20
N LEU A 637 -3.80 41.04 -35.95
CA LEU A 637 -2.91 41.09 -34.79
C LEU A 637 -2.27 39.73 -34.46
N PHE A 638 -2.86 38.61 -34.89
CA PHE A 638 -2.29 37.28 -34.67
C PHE A 638 -1.19 36.92 -35.70
N CYS A 639 -1.11 37.64 -36.83
CA CYS A 639 -0.18 37.35 -37.92
C CYS A 639 1.17 38.09 -37.83
N ILE A 640 1.33 39.09 -36.95
CA ILE A 640 2.56 39.89 -36.88
C ILE A 640 3.60 39.32 -35.89
N GLU A 641 3.20 38.49 -34.93
CA GLU A 641 4.16 37.84 -34.01
C GLU A 641 4.64 36.44 -34.46
N ILE A 642 4.05 35.86 -35.51
CA ILE A 642 4.42 34.52 -36.03
C ILE A 642 5.48 34.60 -37.15
N GLU A 643 5.74 35.77 -37.74
CA GLU A 643 6.65 35.91 -38.90
C GLU A 643 8.16 35.82 -38.60
N ASN A 644 8.60 35.81 -37.32
CA ASN A 644 10.03 35.90 -36.99
C ASN A 644 10.70 34.59 -36.55
N VAL A 645 9.99 33.47 -36.45
CA VAL A 645 10.59 32.18 -36.09
C VAL A 645 10.13 31.12 -37.10
N ASN A 646 11.09 30.49 -37.79
CA ASN A 646 10.93 29.31 -38.67
C ASN A 646 10.82 29.48 -40.19
N LYS A 647 11.53 30.45 -40.79
CA LYS A 647 11.81 30.40 -42.25
C LYS A 647 12.89 29.38 -42.67
N SER A 648 13.71 28.81 -41.76
CA SER A 648 14.87 27.98 -42.17
C SER A 648 14.65 26.46 -42.17
N GLN A 649 13.56 25.93 -41.59
CA GLN A 649 13.40 24.48 -41.39
C GLN A 649 12.34 23.83 -42.30
N ILE A 650 11.48 24.61 -42.96
CA ILE A 650 10.37 24.10 -43.78
C ILE A 650 10.82 23.76 -45.22
N LEU A 651 11.94 24.32 -45.70
CA LEU A 651 12.46 24.13 -47.06
C LEU A 651 13.09 22.74 -47.32
N ASP A 652 13.49 21.98 -46.30
CA ASP A 652 14.25 20.73 -46.49
C ASP A 652 13.36 19.47 -46.70
N LEU A 653 12.09 19.51 -46.28
CA LEU A 653 11.22 18.33 -46.24
C LEU A 653 10.36 18.12 -47.51
N GLY A 654 10.16 19.15 -48.33
CA GLY A 654 9.52 19.05 -49.65
C GLY A 654 10.41 18.34 -50.68
N ALA A 655 11.73 18.46 -50.53
CA ALA A 655 12.73 17.84 -51.40
C ALA A 655 12.77 16.30 -51.26
N THR A 656 12.50 15.76 -50.06
CA THR A 656 12.49 14.32 -49.79
C THR A 656 11.34 13.60 -50.49
N ARG A 657 10.13 14.18 -50.50
CA ARG A 657 8.93 13.61 -51.14
C ARG A 657 9.05 13.58 -52.67
N ALA A 658 9.56 14.67 -53.27
CA ALA A 658 9.76 14.77 -54.71
C ALA A 658 10.92 13.89 -55.23
N SER A 659 11.89 13.55 -54.37
CA SER A 659 13.00 12.63 -54.69
C SER A 659 12.59 11.16 -54.60
N PHE A 660 11.75 10.81 -53.62
CA PHE A 660 11.27 9.43 -53.45
C PHE A 660 10.27 9.01 -54.54
N ASN A 661 9.32 9.89 -54.89
CA ASN A 661 8.32 9.60 -55.93
C ASN A 661 8.95 9.53 -57.34
N ARG A 662 9.96 10.36 -57.65
CA ARG A 662 10.70 10.28 -58.92
C ARG A 662 11.49 8.97 -59.06
N ALA A 663 12.04 8.46 -57.96
CA ALA A 663 12.83 7.23 -57.97
C ALA A 663 12.01 5.93 -58.06
N THR A 664 10.71 6.00 -57.76
CA THR A 664 9.82 4.83 -57.76
C THR A 664 9.05 4.69 -59.08
N LEU A 665 8.84 5.80 -59.80
CA LEU A 665 8.06 5.85 -61.06
C LEU A 665 8.92 5.69 -62.33
N GLN A 666 10.24 5.90 -62.26
CA GLN A 666 11.16 5.63 -63.38
C GLN A 666 12.07 4.48 -62.95
N GLY A 667 11.89 3.29 -63.51
CA GLY A 667 12.63 2.06 -63.18
C GLY A 667 14.14 2.08 -63.49
N GLN A 668 14.85 3.16 -63.15
CA GLN A 668 16.30 3.24 -63.18
C GLN A 668 16.82 3.02 -61.76
N GLY A 669 17.55 1.90 -61.59
CA GLY A 669 18.05 1.43 -60.30
C GLY A 669 18.82 2.51 -59.53
N LEU A 670 18.29 2.88 -58.37
CA LEU A 670 19.05 3.55 -57.34
C LEU A 670 20.21 2.64 -56.94
N LYS A 671 21.46 3.11 -57.09
CA LYS A 671 22.62 2.46 -56.48
C LYS A 671 22.32 2.33 -54.99
N GLY A 672 22.17 1.08 -54.49
CA GLY A 672 21.53 0.76 -53.22
C GLY A 672 22.03 1.54 -52.01
N HIS A 673 23.28 2.00 -52.05
CA HIS A 673 23.88 2.83 -51.01
C HIS A 673 23.19 4.19 -50.81
N LYS A 674 22.75 4.90 -51.87
CA LYS A 674 22.11 6.23 -51.72
C LYS A 674 20.70 6.15 -51.15
N ALA A 675 19.92 5.14 -51.54
CA ALA A 675 18.55 4.96 -51.03
C ALA A 675 18.54 4.65 -49.53
N VAL A 676 19.50 3.84 -49.07
CA VAL A 676 19.66 3.48 -47.65
C VAL A 676 19.95 4.70 -46.78
N VAL A 677 20.82 5.60 -47.25
CA VAL A 677 21.23 6.80 -46.50
C VAL A 677 20.08 7.80 -46.40
N GLU A 678 19.32 8.01 -47.49
CA GLU A 678 18.18 8.95 -47.50
C GLU A 678 17.00 8.45 -46.64
N ILE A 679 16.73 7.14 -46.62
CA ILE A 679 15.70 6.55 -45.75
C ILE A 679 16.10 6.66 -44.27
N ALA A 680 17.37 6.38 -43.96
CA ALA A 680 17.88 6.50 -42.59
C ALA A 680 17.85 7.95 -42.09
N LYS A 681 18.13 8.92 -42.97
CA LYS A 681 18.08 10.34 -42.66
C LYS A 681 16.65 10.84 -42.46
N GLY A 682 15.73 10.49 -43.37
CA GLY A 682 14.31 10.83 -43.21
C GLY A 682 13.66 10.23 -41.96
N TRP A 683 14.11 9.05 -41.53
CA TRP A 683 13.67 8.43 -40.27
C TRP A 683 14.16 9.19 -39.03
N GLU A 684 15.42 9.63 -39.04
CA GLU A 684 16.00 10.42 -37.95
C GLU A 684 15.38 11.82 -37.88
N ASP A 685 15.10 12.45 -39.03
CA ASP A 685 14.44 13.76 -39.11
C ASP A 685 13.00 13.72 -38.56
N MET A 686 12.25 12.63 -38.81
CA MET A 686 10.92 12.45 -38.20
C MET A 686 10.98 12.16 -36.70
N ARG A 687 12.04 11.48 -36.23
CA ARG A 687 12.27 11.24 -34.80
C ARG A 687 12.48 12.57 -34.07
N LEU A 688 13.24 13.48 -34.70
CA LEU A 688 13.53 14.82 -34.18
C LEU A 688 12.30 15.75 -34.24
N ALA A 689 11.52 15.72 -35.33
CA ALA A 689 10.31 16.53 -35.48
C ALA A 689 9.18 16.17 -34.49
N SER A 690 9.21 14.98 -33.89
CA SER A 690 8.20 14.52 -32.92
C SER A 690 8.25 15.22 -31.54
N LYS A 691 9.14 16.20 -31.34
CA LYS A 691 9.52 16.72 -30.01
C LYS A 691 9.15 18.17 -29.66
N GLU A 692 8.52 18.97 -30.53
CA GLU A 692 8.19 20.38 -30.19
C GLU A 692 6.68 20.71 -30.26
N ILE A 693 6.21 21.54 -29.32
CA ILE A 693 4.80 21.80 -28.96
C ILE A 693 4.36 23.19 -29.45
N GLY A 694 3.12 23.32 -29.97
CA GLY A 694 2.42 24.62 -30.07
C GLY A 694 1.08 24.65 -30.82
N HIS A 695 0.99 24.05 -32.01
CA HIS A 695 -0.25 24.02 -32.83
C HIS A 695 -0.80 22.60 -32.97
N ILE A 696 -1.10 22.02 -31.81
CA ILE A 696 -0.78 20.63 -31.51
C ILE A 696 -1.57 19.62 -32.34
N ASP A 697 -2.86 19.82 -32.62
CA ASP A 697 -3.67 18.69 -33.13
C ASP A 697 -3.49 18.41 -34.63
N LEU A 698 -3.54 19.44 -35.48
CA LEU A 698 -3.36 19.27 -36.93
C LEU A 698 -1.91 18.94 -37.28
N TYR A 699 -0.94 19.58 -36.59
CA TYR A 699 0.48 19.29 -36.73
C TYR A 699 0.81 17.86 -36.27
N ARG A 700 0.22 17.40 -35.16
CA ARG A 700 0.36 16.02 -34.68
C ARG A 700 -0.22 15.02 -35.67
N ARG A 701 -1.39 15.29 -36.25
CA ARG A 701 -1.99 14.44 -37.30
C ARG A 701 -1.10 14.39 -38.54
N HIS A 702 -0.53 15.53 -38.94
CA HIS A 702 0.43 15.61 -40.05
C HIS A 702 1.70 14.77 -39.78
N LEU A 703 2.31 14.90 -38.60
CA LEU A 703 3.50 14.13 -38.23
C LEU A 703 3.21 12.63 -38.14
N ARG A 704 2.07 12.24 -37.56
CA ARG A 704 1.62 10.84 -37.52
C ARG A 704 1.42 10.28 -38.93
N ALA A 705 0.76 11.03 -39.80
CA ALA A 705 0.54 10.62 -41.18
C ALA A 705 1.87 10.41 -41.92
N ARG A 706 2.84 11.32 -41.74
CA ARG A 706 4.20 11.18 -42.29
C ARG A 706 4.94 9.98 -41.72
N TYR A 707 4.82 9.76 -40.41
CA TYR A 707 5.42 8.60 -39.76
C TYR A 707 4.89 7.29 -40.36
N LEU A 708 3.57 7.14 -40.45
CA LEU A 708 2.92 5.95 -41.00
C LEU A 708 3.32 5.71 -42.46
N LEU A 709 3.39 6.78 -43.27
CA LEU A 709 3.80 6.71 -44.66
C LEU A 709 5.26 6.26 -44.80
N VAL A 710 6.19 6.91 -44.09
CA VAL A 710 7.62 6.55 -44.13
C VAL A 710 7.84 5.14 -43.60
N TYR A 711 7.10 4.74 -42.55
CA TYR A 711 7.13 3.38 -42.02
C TYR A 711 6.73 2.36 -43.10
N ALA A 712 5.60 2.57 -43.78
CA ALA A 712 5.14 1.68 -44.85
C ALA A 712 6.13 1.63 -46.03
N LEU A 713 6.66 2.78 -46.45
CA LEU A 713 7.64 2.87 -47.54
C LEU A 713 8.95 2.17 -47.20
N ALA A 714 9.46 2.33 -45.98
CA ALA A 714 10.71 1.72 -45.53
C ALA A 714 10.61 0.19 -45.54
N TRP A 715 9.52 -0.38 -45.02
CA TRP A 715 9.30 -1.83 -45.01
C TRP A 715 9.04 -2.39 -46.42
N ASN A 716 8.29 -1.68 -47.27
CA ASN A 716 8.08 -2.07 -48.67
C ASN A 716 9.40 -2.04 -49.47
N TRP A 717 10.24 -1.04 -49.23
CA TRP A 717 11.59 -0.99 -49.79
C TRP A 717 12.43 -2.19 -49.35
N LEU A 718 12.43 -2.51 -48.05
CA LEU A 718 13.18 -3.65 -47.50
C LEU A 718 12.72 -4.98 -48.11
N ASP A 719 11.41 -5.17 -48.27
CA ASP A 719 10.82 -6.35 -48.90
C ASP A 719 11.22 -6.47 -50.38
N ARG A 720 11.14 -5.38 -51.14
CA ARG A 720 11.53 -5.35 -52.56
C ARG A 720 13.01 -5.61 -52.75
N VAL A 721 13.86 -4.97 -51.94
CA VAL A 721 15.32 -5.17 -52.00
C VAL A 721 15.68 -6.60 -51.62
N SER A 722 15.12 -7.13 -50.53
CA SER A 722 15.39 -8.50 -50.10
C SER A 722 14.91 -9.52 -51.12
N SER A 723 13.74 -9.30 -51.72
CA SER A 723 13.20 -10.17 -52.77
C SER A 723 14.05 -10.12 -54.04
N TYR A 724 14.43 -8.92 -54.50
CA TYR A 724 15.26 -8.74 -55.69
C TYR A 724 16.62 -9.41 -55.53
N TYR A 725 17.37 -9.11 -54.47
CA TYR A 725 18.72 -9.64 -54.26
C TYR A 725 18.77 -11.10 -53.83
N SER A 726 17.62 -11.70 -53.46
CA SER A 726 17.51 -13.14 -53.20
C SER A 726 17.45 -14.02 -54.45
N GLN A 727 17.28 -13.45 -55.65
CA GLN A 727 17.22 -14.24 -56.88
C GLN A 727 18.63 -14.58 -57.35
N SER A 728 18.87 -15.84 -57.72
CA SER A 728 20.20 -16.39 -58.04
C SER A 728 20.96 -15.58 -59.08
N GLN A 729 20.27 -15.03 -60.09
CA GLN A 729 20.85 -14.19 -61.14
C GLN A 729 21.54 -12.92 -60.63
N HIS A 730 21.20 -12.43 -59.43
CA HIS A 730 21.72 -11.17 -58.87
C HIS A 730 22.92 -11.34 -57.94
N TYR A 731 23.25 -12.57 -57.53
CA TYR A 731 24.39 -12.83 -56.64
C TYR A 731 25.30 -13.97 -57.10
N GLN A 732 24.95 -14.74 -58.14
CA GLN A 732 25.81 -15.81 -58.68
C GLN A 732 26.77 -15.37 -59.80
N GLY A 733 26.90 -14.07 -60.07
CA GLY A 733 27.84 -13.51 -61.06
C GLY A 733 29.22 -13.20 -60.47
N HIS A 734 30.30 -13.50 -61.20
CA HIS A 734 31.68 -13.17 -60.79
C HIS A 734 31.92 -11.64 -60.80
N GLY A 735 32.29 -11.07 -59.64
CA GLY A 735 32.85 -9.71 -59.54
C GLY A 735 31.83 -8.57 -59.36
N THR A 736 30.75 -8.79 -58.60
CA THR A 736 29.71 -7.77 -58.40
C THR A 736 30.14 -6.65 -57.44
N SER A 737 30.60 -5.49 -57.93
CA SER A 737 30.97 -4.32 -57.08
C SER A 737 29.84 -3.77 -56.17
N ASP A 738 28.62 -4.32 -56.26
CA ASP A 738 27.47 -3.92 -55.46
C ASP A 738 27.46 -4.62 -54.08
N PRO A 739 27.49 -3.85 -52.97
CA PRO A 739 27.48 -4.39 -51.62
C PRO A 739 26.34 -5.35 -51.28
N LEU A 740 25.15 -5.14 -51.87
CA LEU A 740 23.97 -5.98 -51.61
C LEU A 740 24.09 -7.35 -52.30
N SER A 741 24.56 -7.39 -53.55
CA SER A 741 24.91 -8.65 -54.22
C SER A 741 26.00 -9.43 -53.48
N HIS A 742 27.03 -8.75 -52.97
CA HIS A 742 28.07 -9.36 -52.15
C HIS A 742 27.52 -9.94 -50.83
N LEU A 743 26.64 -9.20 -50.14
CA LEU A 743 25.98 -9.66 -48.92
C LEU A 743 25.09 -10.89 -49.19
N ALA A 744 24.30 -10.86 -50.27
CA ALA A 744 23.45 -11.97 -50.68
C ALA A 744 24.26 -13.22 -51.04
N MET A 745 25.42 -13.05 -51.69
CA MET A 745 26.33 -14.17 -51.99
C MET A 745 26.90 -14.79 -50.71
N ASP A 746 27.42 -13.99 -49.77
CA ASP A 746 27.97 -14.49 -48.50
C ASP A 746 26.89 -15.23 -47.67
N LEU A 747 25.66 -14.71 -47.64
CA LEU A 747 24.52 -15.36 -46.99
C LEU A 747 24.06 -16.63 -47.71
N SER A 748 24.03 -16.65 -49.05
CA SER A 748 23.70 -17.84 -49.82
C SER A 748 24.72 -18.96 -49.57
N ILE A 749 26.02 -18.62 -49.50
CA ILE A 749 27.08 -19.58 -49.16
C ILE A 749 26.90 -20.08 -47.72
N ALA A 750 26.55 -19.20 -46.78
CA ALA A 750 26.30 -19.58 -45.40
C ALA A 750 25.07 -20.51 -45.24
N LEU A 751 23.99 -20.25 -45.98
CA LEU A 751 22.75 -21.04 -45.96
C LEU A 751 22.88 -22.39 -46.67
N THR A 752 23.73 -22.49 -47.69
CA THR A 752 23.97 -23.74 -48.46
C THR A 752 25.17 -24.55 -47.97
N GLY A 753 26.06 -23.95 -47.18
CA GLY A 753 27.27 -24.56 -46.63
C GLY A 753 27.02 -25.62 -45.53
N VAL A 754 28.05 -26.41 -45.23
CA VAL A 754 27.97 -27.57 -44.29
C VAL A 754 28.00 -27.15 -42.80
N ARG A 755 28.13 -25.86 -42.48
CA ARG A 755 28.30 -25.37 -41.10
C ARG A 755 26.95 -25.23 -40.39
N THR A 756 26.85 -25.73 -39.15
CA THR A 756 25.67 -25.61 -38.29
C THR A 756 25.91 -24.64 -37.13
N GLY A 757 24.88 -23.87 -36.74
CA GLY A 757 24.90 -23.02 -35.54
C GLY A 757 24.59 -21.55 -35.82
N SER A 758 25.61 -20.76 -36.12
CA SER A 758 25.45 -19.30 -36.32
C SER A 758 26.52 -18.75 -37.25
N TYR A 759 26.18 -17.72 -38.02
CA TYR A 759 27.07 -17.01 -38.93
C TYR A 759 27.19 -15.55 -38.53
N PHE A 760 28.41 -15.03 -38.45
CA PHE A 760 28.66 -13.66 -38.03
C PHE A 760 28.96 -12.78 -39.24
N LEU A 761 28.21 -11.68 -39.36
CA LEU A 761 28.43 -10.66 -40.38
C LEU A 761 28.81 -9.33 -39.75
N ILE A 762 29.65 -8.56 -40.42
CA ILE A 762 30.04 -7.22 -39.99
C ILE A 762 29.51 -6.22 -41.02
N ALA A 763 28.63 -5.31 -40.62
CA ALA A 763 27.95 -4.40 -41.55
C ALA A 763 28.94 -3.51 -42.31
N SER A 764 29.98 -3.04 -41.63
CA SER A 764 31.03 -2.19 -42.22
C SER A 764 31.85 -2.87 -43.34
N LYS A 765 31.76 -4.20 -43.49
CA LYS A 765 32.39 -4.94 -44.61
C LYS A 765 31.66 -4.70 -45.93
N TYR A 766 30.35 -4.43 -45.88
CA TYR A 766 29.50 -4.24 -47.06
C TYR A 766 29.18 -2.76 -47.25
N PHE A 767 28.86 -2.02 -46.19
CA PHE A 767 28.48 -0.62 -46.27
C PHE A 767 29.40 0.26 -45.42
N SER A 768 30.14 1.16 -46.07
CA SER A 768 30.97 2.15 -45.39
C SER A 768 30.08 3.10 -44.56
N GLY A 769 30.36 3.21 -43.26
CA GLY A 769 29.60 4.06 -42.32
C GLY A 769 28.65 3.32 -41.38
N LEU A 770 28.43 2.01 -41.57
CA LEU A 770 27.67 1.18 -40.63
C LEU A 770 28.57 0.53 -39.57
N SER A 771 27.94 -0.02 -38.53
CA SER A 771 28.61 -0.60 -37.36
C SER A 771 29.61 -1.71 -37.72
N SER A 772 30.77 -1.69 -37.05
CA SER A 772 31.76 -2.77 -37.11
C SER A 772 31.47 -3.91 -36.14
N ASN A 773 30.36 -3.85 -35.39
CA ASN A 773 29.98 -4.90 -34.46
C ASN A 773 29.46 -6.15 -35.23
N PRO A 774 29.94 -7.35 -34.88
CA PRO A 774 29.49 -8.57 -35.53
C PRO A 774 28.02 -8.86 -35.17
N THR A 775 27.18 -8.99 -36.18
CA THR A 775 25.79 -9.41 -36.08
C THR A 775 25.71 -10.91 -36.25
N MET A 776 25.19 -11.59 -35.24
CA MET A 776 25.02 -13.05 -35.24
C MET A 776 23.72 -13.43 -35.94
N ILE A 777 23.81 -14.31 -36.94
CA ILE A 777 22.67 -14.83 -37.69
C ILE A 777 22.51 -16.30 -37.34
N PRO A 778 21.35 -16.71 -36.79
CA PRO A 778 21.08 -18.12 -36.55
C PRO A 778 20.91 -18.83 -37.89
N LEU A 779 21.70 -19.88 -38.12
CA LEU A 779 21.55 -20.75 -39.29
C LEU A 779 20.73 -22.00 -38.90
N PRO A 780 19.73 -22.40 -39.71
CA PRO A 780 18.91 -23.58 -39.38
C PRO A 780 19.75 -24.86 -39.31
N GLN A 781 19.45 -25.74 -38.34
CA GLN A 781 20.13 -27.03 -38.17
C GLN A 781 19.74 -27.99 -39.31
N ARG A 782 20.73 -28.64 -39.93
CA ARG A 782 20.57 -29.43 -41.16
C ARG A 782 19.76 -30.72 -40.92
N LYS A 783 18.74 -30.99 -41.76
CA LYS A 783 18.28 -32.37 -42.06
C LYS A 783 17.91 -32.68 -43.51
N GLN A 784 17.76 -31.73 -44.45
CA GLN A 784 17.41 -32.04 -45.85
C GLN A 784 18.08 -31.10 -46.87
N TYR A 785 18.30 -31.60 -48.10
CA TYR A 785 18.75 -30.83 -49.27
C TYR A 785 17.66 -29.83 -49.66
N LEU A 786 17.99 -28.52 -49.69
CA LEU A 786 17.03 -27.47 -50.05
C LEU A 786 16.97 -27.31 -51.57
N THR A 787 15.77 -27.15 -52.10
CA THR A 787 15.54 -26.74 -53.48
C THR A 787 15.98 -25.28 -53.71
N ASN A 788 16.23 -24.90 -54.96
CA ASN A 788 16.60 -23.50 -55.29
C ASN A 788 15.55 -22.48 -54.82
N SER A 789 14.26 -22.85 -54.88
CA SER A 789 13.16 -22.00 -54.39
C SER A 789 13.20 -21.82 -52.86
N GLU A 790 13.51 -22.87 -52.10
CA GLU A 790 13.63 -22.77 -50.65
C GLU A 790 14.87 -21.99 -50.21
N VAL A 791 15.98 -22.10 -50.96
CA VAL A 791 17.17 -21.28 -50.72
C VAL A 791 16.85 -19.81 -50.95
N GLN A 792 16.15 -19.47 -52.04
CA GLN A 792 15.72 -18.11 -52.33
C GLN A 792 14.81 -17.54 -51.22
N MET A 793 13.77 -18.26 -50.81
CA MET A 793 12.86 -17.80 -49.74
C MET A 793 13.59 -17.56 -48.41
N ARG A 794 14.51 -18.46 -48.05
CA ARG A 794 15.30 -18.31 -46.82
C ARG A 794 16.31 -17.18 -46.93
N LEU A 795 16.91 -16.99 -48.10
CA LEU A 795 17.82 -15.89 -48.36
C LEU A 795 17.09 -14.55 -48.28
N GLN A 796 15.89 -14.45 -48.85
CA GLN A 796 15.04 -13.26 -48.73
C GLN A 796 14.72 -12.92 -47.27
N ALA A 797 14.25 -13.90 -46.49
CA ALA A 797 13.93 -13.68 -45.08
C ALA A 797 15.17 -13.28 -44.26
N THR A 798 16.32 -13.90 -44.55
CA THR A 798 17.59 -13.60 -43.86
C THR A 798 18.12 -12.22 -44.23
N LEU A 799 18.04 -11.83 -45.52
CA LEU A 799 18.41 -10.48 -45.98
C LEU A 799 17.55 -9.41 -45.32
N SER A 800 16.23 -9.60 -45.27
CA SER A 800 15.30 -8.68 -44.61
C SER A 800 15.66 -8.51 -43.13
N HIS A 801 15.94 -9.62 -42.44
CA HIS A 801 16.33 -9.59 -41.02
C HIS A 801 17.67 -8.86 -40.78
N VAL A 802 18.70 -9.15 -41.59
CA VAL A 802 20.03 -8.56 -41.45
C VAL A 802 20.01 -7.07 -41.75
N LEU A 803 19.44 -6.68 -42.89
CA LEU A 803 19.35 -5.29 -43.30
C LEU A 803 18.46 -4.50 -42.33
N GLY A 804 17.32 -5.06 -41.91
CA GLY A 804 16.48 -4.44 -40.89
C GLY A 804 17.22 -4.21 -39.58
N THR A 805 18.04 -5.17 -39.15
CA THR A 805 18.87 -5.04 -37.93
C THR A 805 19.95 -3.96 -38.09
N TRP A 806 20.67 -3.93 -39.22
CA TRP A 806 21.75 -2.97 -39.46
C TRP A 806 21.25 -1.54 -39.63
N LEU A 807 20.08 -1.37 -40.22
CA LEU A 807 19.49 -0.06 -40.50
C LEU A 807 18.59 0.44 -39.36
N GLY A 808 18.52 -0.30 -38.25
CA GLY A 808 17.75 0.10 -37.07
C GLY A 808 16.24 0.12 -37.31
N PHE A 809 15.74 -0.71 -38.24
CA PHE A 809 14.30 -0.90 -38.38
C PHE A 809 13.74 -1.39 -37.05
N PRO A 810 12.55 -0.91 -36.63
CA PRO A 810 11.94 -1.39 -35.41
C PRO A 810 11.68 -2.89 -35.56
N LEU A 811 12.51 -3.72 -34.92
CA LEU A 811 12.37 -5.18 -34.85
C LEU A 811 11.17 -5.59 -33.95
N MET A 812 10.08 -4.81 -34.00
CA MET A 812 8.81 -5.20 -33.44
C MET A 812 8.33 -6.48 -34.11
N GLN A 813 7.78 -7.39 -33.31
CA GLN A 813 7.43 -8.75 -33.73
C GLN A 813 6.32 -8.80 -34.82
N ASP A 814 5.71 -7.66 -35.18
CA ASP A 814 4.61 -7.48 -36.14
C ASP A 814 4.91 -6.37 -37.18
N GLY A 815 6.17 -5.99 -37.37
CA GLY A 815 6.57 -4.84 -38.20
C GLY A 815 6.07 -4.90 -39.66
N HIS A 816 6.21 -6.05 -40.33
CA HIS A 816 5.71 -6.26 -41.70
C HIS A 816 4.17 -6.18 -41.77
N ALA A 817 3.46 -6.78 -40.82
CA ALA A 817 1.99 -6.75 -40.81
C ALA A 817 1.47 -5.31 -40.66
N ARG A 818 2.11 -4.49 -39.83
CA ARG A 818 1.77 -3.07 -39.69
C ARG A 818 2.03 -2.27 -40.97
N ALA A 819 3.13 -2.53 -41.66
CA ALA A 819 3.43 -1.89 -42.94
C ALA A 819 2.42 -2.30 -44.03
N SER A 820 2.06 -3.58 -44.10
CA SER A 820 1.04 -4.08 -45.04
C SER A 820 -0.34 -3.49 -44.75
N PHE A 821 -0.72 -3.34 -43.47
CA PHE A 821 -1.95 -2.68 -43.05
C PHE A 821 -2.02 -1.23 -43.56
N ILE A 822 -0.98 -0.44 -43.31
CA ILE A 822 -0.92 0.97 -43.77
C ILE A 822 -0.90 1.07 -45.29
N THR A 823 -0.11 0.22 -45.97
CA THR A 823 -0.06 0.20 -47.44
C THR A 823 -1.44 -0.05 -48.04
N LYS A 824 -2.17 -1.04 -47.51
CA LYS A 824 -3.51 -1.38 -47.99
C LYS A 824 -4.53 -0.26 -47.72
N LEU A 825 -4.45 0.43 -46.59
CA LEU A 825 -5.31 1.59 -46.31
C LEU A 825 -5.06 2.73 -47.31
N ILE A 826 -3.80 3.00 -47.64
CA ILE A 826 -3.44 4.00 -48.66
C ILE A 826 -3.98 3.59 -50.03
N ASP A 827 -3.87 2.32 -50.41
CA ASP A 827 -4.39 1.80 -51.70
C ASP A 827 -5.92 1.96 -51.82
N LEU A 828 -6.66 1.77 -50.71
CA LEU A 828 -8.12 1.89 -50.70
C LEU A 828 -8.60 3.35 -50.68
N SER A 829 -7.84 4.24 -50.03
CA SER A 829 -8.39 5.51 -49.52
C SER A 829 -7.63 6.76 -49.96
N GLY A 830 -6.38 6.60 -50.38
CA GLY A 830 -5.41 7.68 -50.52
C GLY A 830 -4.62 7.94 -49.22
N GLU A 831 -3.62 8.83 -49.29
CA GLU A 831 -2.76 9.19 -48.15
C GLU A 831 -3.53 9.92 -47.02
N GLU A 832 -4.71 10.46 -47.33
CA GLU A 832 -5.51 11.28 -46.43
C GLU A 832 -6.01 10.50 -45.21
N ILE A 833 -6.23 9.18 -45.35
CA ILE A 833 -6.67 8.31 -44.25
C ILE A 833 -5.66 8.24 -43.09
N LEU A 834 -4.39 8.55 -43.36
CA LEU A 834 -3.32 8.53 -42.36
C LEU A 834 -3.42 9.68 -41.35
N TRP A 835 -4.26 10.68 -41.63
CA TRP A 835 -4.51 11.82 -40.74
C TRP A 835 -5.54 11.52 -39.65
N LEU A 836 -6.22 10.38 -39.73
CA LEU A 836 -7.20 9.95 -38.74
C LEU A 836 -6.52 9.37 -37.50
N ASP A 837 -7.03 9.74 -36.32
CA ASP A 837 -6.54 9.22 -35.03
C ASP A 837 -6.77 7.71 -34.90
N ASP A 838 -7.82 7.18 -35.53
CA ASP A 838 -8.13 5.75 -35.52
C ASP A 838 -7.11 4.93 -36.32
N THR A 839 -6.63 5.46 -37.44
CA THR A 839 -5.54 4.83 -38.23
C THR A 839 -4.27 4.70 -37.38
N TRP A 840 -3.94 5.75 -36.62
CA TRP A 840 -2.81 5.73 -35.68
C TRP A 840 -3.02 4.75 -34.52
N THR A 841 -4.24 4.68 -33.98
CA THR A 841 -4.58 3.79 -32.86
C THR A 841 -4.54 2.32 -33.27
N LEU A 842 -5.12 2.00 -34.43
CA LEU A 842 -5.08 0.67 -35.03
C LEU A 842 -3.65 0.25 -35.37
N PHE A 843 -2.84 1.13 -35.95
CA PHE A 843 -1.43 0.86 -36.21
C PHE A 843 -0.66 0.46 -34.95
N ASN A 844 -0.88 1.15 -33.82
CA ASN A 844 -0.19 0.87 -32.56
C ASN A 844 -0.68 -0.41 -31.86
N SER A 845 -1.95 -0.74 -32.05
CA SER A 845 -2.64 -1.84 -31.35
C SER A 845 -3.01 -3.01 -32.26
N LEU A 846 -2.48 -3.07 -33.49
CA LEU A 846 -2.91 -3.98 -34.57
C LEU A 846 -3.02 -5.44 -34.12
N ARG A 847 -2.05 -5.92 -33.34
CA ARG A 847 -2.04 -7.27 -32.77
C ARG A 847 -3.23 -7.57 -31.85
N ASN A 848 -3.63 -6.60 -31.03
CA ASN A 848 -4.72 -6.78 -30.08
C ASN A 848 -6.08 -6.85 -30.78
N PHE A 849 -6.17 -6.28 -31.98
CA PHE A 849 -7.38 -6.31 -32.80
C PHE A 849 -7.50 -7.60 -33.62
N LEU A 850 -6.40 -8.17 -34.10
CA LEU A 850 -6.42 -9.33 -35.01
C LEU A 850 -6.28 -10.68 -34.31
N LEU A 851 -5.58 -10.74 -33.18
CA LEU A 851 -5.31 -12.00 -32.48
C LEU A 851 -5.99 -12.03 -31.11
N PRO A 852 -6.45 -13.22 -30.63
CA PRO A 852 -6.93 -13.37 -29.27
C PRO A 852 -5.87 -12.91 -28.25
N LEU A 853 -6.27 -12.22 -27.19
CA LEU A 853 -5.40 -11.55 -26.19
C LEU A 853 -4.35 -12.46 -25.51
N ARG A 854 -4.41 -13.79 -25.70
CA ARG A 854 -3.47 -14.78 -25.16
C ARG A 854 -2.58 -15.46 -26.21
N SER A 855 -2.70 -15.07 -27.48
CA SER A 855 -1.87 -15.62 -28.56
C SER A 855 -0.43 -15.11 -28.46
N ARG A 856 0.53 -16.03 -28.30
CA ARG A 856 1.97 -15.75 -28.39
C ARG A 856 2.47 -15.77 -29.85
N ARG A 857 1.60 -16.07 -30.82
CA ARG A 857 1.89 -16.05 -32.25
C ARG A 857 2.10 -14.61 -32.72
N GLN A 858 2.97 -14.42 -33.71
CA GLN A 858 3.14 -13.14 -34.40
C GLN A 858 1.97 -12.91 -35.36
N VAL A 859 1.64 -11.64 -35.63
CA VAL A 859 0.66 -11.29 -36.66
C VAL A 859 1.33 -11.50 -38.00
N GLU A 860 0.78 -12.40 -38.79
CA GLU A 860 1.23 -12.63 -40.17
C GLU A 860 0.37 -11.80 -41.13
N ILE A 861 0.88 -11.55 -42.34
CA ILE A 861 0.13 -10.82 -43.38
C ILE A 861 -1.18 -11.54 -43.74
N SER A 862 -1.22 -12.87 -43.61
CA SER A 862 -2.42 -13.69 -43.79
C SER A 862 -3.52 -13.35 -42.77
N ASP A 863 -3.18 -12.95 -41.54
CA ASP A 863 -4.15 -12.57 -40.51
C ASP A 863 -4.89 -11.26 -40.86
N LEU A 864 -4.33 -10.45 -41.77
CA LEU A 864 -4.95 -9.21 -42.24
C LEU A 864 -5.97 -9.41 -43.35
N GLN A 865 -5.96 -10.56 -44.04
CA GLN A 865 -6.82 -10.80 -45.20
C GLN A 865 -8.32 -10.70 -44.89
N PRO A 866 -8.83 -11.27 -43.78
CA PRO A 866 -10.24 -11.11 -43.42
C PRO A 866 -10.62 -9.65 -43.16
N LEU A 867 -9.73 -8.89 -42.53
CA LEU A 867 -9.93 -7.46 -42.28
C LEU A 867 -9.99 -6.68 -43.59
N PHE A 868 -9.07 -6.93 -44.51
CA PHE A 868 -9.05 -6.26 -45.81
C PHE A 868 -10.30 -6.56 -46.65
N ALA A 869 -10.75 -7.81 -46.66
CA ALA A 869 -11.98 -8.20 -47.36
C ALA A 869 -13.22 -7.49 -46.80
N HIS A 870 -13.28 -7.25 -45.49
CA HIS A 870 -14.38 -6.49 -44.88
C HIS A 870 -14.27 -4.99 -45.14
N LEU A 871 -13.06 -4.42 -45.08
CA LEU A 871 -12.84 -3.00 -45.37
C LEU A 871 -13.29 -2.65 -46.79
N GLU A 872 -12.97 -3.50 -47.77
CA GLU A 872 -13.39 -3.30 -49.17
C GLU A 872 -14.92 -3.29 -49.37
N GLN A 873 -15.69 -3.88 -48.45
CA GLN A 873 -17.16 -3.95 -48.53
C GLN A 873 -17.87 -2.77 -47.84
N LEU A 874 -17.14 -1.87 -47.16
CA LEU A 874 -17.76 -0.76 -46.43
C LEU A 874 -18.31 0.33 -47.38
N PRO A 875 -19.49 0.92 -47.08
CA PRO A 875 -20.10 1.96 -47.91
C PRO A 875 -19.14 3.13 -48.23
N ILE A 876 -18.34 3.59 -47.26
CA ILE A 876 -17.34 4.67 -47.46
C ILE A 876 -16.34 4.43 -48.61
N TRP A 877 -16.20 3.20 -49.11
CA TRP A 877 -15.34 2.82 -50.23
C TRP A 877 -16.10 2.40 -51.50
N GLN A 878 -17.44 2.45 -51.46
CA GLN A 878 -18.32 2.11 -52.58
C GLN A 878 -18.74 3.40 -53.30
N PRO A 879 -18.32 3.62 -54.57
CA PRO A 879 -18.48 4.89 -55.28
C PRO A 879 -19.90 5.45 -55.34
N ASP A 880 -20.90 4.55 -55.29
CA ASP A 880 -22.32 4.87 -55.49
C ASP A 880 -23.06 5.17 -54.16
N THR A 881 -22.33 5.41 -53.07
CA THR A 881 -22.92 5.64 -51.75
C THR A 881 -22.72 7.09 -51.26
N PRO A 882 -23.67 7.64 -50.49
CA PRO A 882 -23.54 8.96 -49.87
C PRO A 882 -22.30 9.07 -48.96
N GLU A 883 -21.91 7.98 -48.31
CA GLU A 883 -20.72 7.90 -47.46
C GLU A 883 -19.42 8.08 -48.25
N PHE A 884 -19.33 7.53 -49.46
CA PHE A 884 -18.20 7.73 -50.35
C PHE A 884 -18.12 9.18 -50.86
N GLU A 885 -19.25 9.81 -51.18
CA GLU A 885 -19.30 11.23 -51.56
C GLU A 885 -18.83 12.14 -50.41
N CYS A 886 -19.31 11.88 -49.19
CA CYS A 886 -18.87 12.59 -47.98
C CYS A 886 -17.37 12.40 -47.72
N ALA A 887 -16.87 11.16 -47.81
CA ALA A 887 -15.44 10.87 -47.66
C ALA A 887 -14.60 11.55 -48.75
N SER A 888 -15.12 11.68 -49.96
CA SER A 888 -14.46 12.39 -51.07
C SER A 888 -14.39 13.89 -50.81
N SER A 889 -15.46 14.51 -50.31
CA SER A 889 -15.47 15.93 -49.93
C SER A 889 -14.45 16.24 -48.81
N ILE A 890 -14.33 15.37 -47.82
CA ILE A 890 -13.32 15.49 -46.75
C ILE A 890 -11.91 15.36 -47.34
N ARG A 891 -11.68 14.41 -48.25
CA ARG A 891 -10.39 14.24 -48.94
C ARG A 891 -10.01 15.48 -49.74
N ASP A 892 -10.95 16.06 -50.49
CA ASP A 892 -10.69 17.25 -51.29
C ASP A 892 -10.43 18.50 -50.44
N THR A 893 -11.07 18.57 -49.27
CA THR A 893 -10.77 19.60 -48.27
C THR A 893 -9.35 19.46 -47.74
N ILE A 894 -8.94 18.26 -47.31
CA ILE A 894 -7.57 17.98 -46.84
C ILE A 894 -6.53 18.29 -47.93
N ARG A 895 -6.85 17.99 -49.20
CA ARG A 895 -6.00 18.33 -50.36
C ARG A 895 -5.87 19.83 -50.57
N HIS A 896 -6.96 20.59 -50.48
CA HIS A 896 -6.94 22.06 -50.58
C HIS A 896 -6.05 22.70 -49.51
N TRP A 897 -6.14 22.24 -48.26
CA TRP A 897 -5.25 22.68 -47.18
C TRP A 897 -3.77 22.40 -47.48
N ARG A 898 -3.48 21.29 -48.15
CA ARG A 898 -2.13 20.91 -48.59
C ARG A 898 -1.59 21.86 -49.67
N VAL A 899 -2.45 22.31 -50.59
CA VAL A 899 -2.09 23.23 -51.69
C VAL A 899 -1.86 24.66 -51.19
N PHE A 900 -2.67 25.14 -50.24
CA PHE A 900 -2.49 26.46 -49.61
C PHE A 900 -1.14 26.57 -48.86
N SER A 901 -0.69 25.49 -48.23
CA SER A 901 0.61 25.44 -47.55
C SER A 901 1.82 25.44 -48.52
N SER A 902 1.58 25.33 -49.83
CA SER A 902 2.62 25.13 -50.86
C SER A 902 2.82 26.34 -51.79
N HIS A 903 1.87 27.30 -51.84
CA HIS A 903 1.88 28.41 -52.80
C HIS A 903 2.67 29.66 -52.36
N ASP A 904 3.09 29.77 -51.10
CA ASP A 904 3.85 30.93 -50.58
C ASP A 904 5.38 30.85 -50.83
N ILE A 905 5.86 29.92 -51.67
CA ILE A 905 7.30 29.56 -51.77
C ILE A 905 7.94 29.99 -53.10
N GLU A 906 7.19 30.40 -54.12
CA GLU A 906 7.75 30.72 -55.43
C GLU A 906 8.03 32.22 -55.65
N SER A 907 9.04 32.78 -54.98
CA SER A 907 9.75 33.94 -55.55
C SER A 907 11.18 34.11 -55.00
N GLN A 908 12.15 34.14 -55.93
CA GLN A 908 13.48 34.80 -55.90
C GLN A 908 14.74 33.93 -55.59
N PRO A 909 15.91 34.28 -56.21
CA PRO A 909 16.76 33.34 -56.94
C PRO A 909 18.14 33.03 -56.33
N PHE A 910 18.77 31.98 -56.87
CA PHE A 910 20.08 31.39 -56.56
C PHE A 910 21.29 32.34 -56.64
N LEU A 911 22.28 32.14 -55.74
CA LEU A 911 23.70 32.45 -55.98
C LEU A 911 24.64 31.31 -55.49
N PRO A 912 25.82 31.12 -56.12
CA PRO A 912 26.50 29.83 -56.20
C PRO A 912 27.62 29.60 -55.17
N VAL A 913 27.88 28.31 -54.94
CA VAL A 913 28.89 27.70 -54.07
C VAL A 913 30.30 27.91 -54.63
N ASN A 914 31.25 28.35 -53.79
CA ASN A 914 32.68 28.21 -54.06
C ASN A 914 33.32 27.21 -53.09
N SER A 915 33.96 26.22 -53.72
CA SER A 915 34.75 25.13 -53.15
C SER A 915 36.15 25.60 -52.75
N SER A 916 36.63 25.22 -51.56
CA SER A 916 38.05 24.86 -51.34
C SER A 916 38.27 24.21 -49.98
N SER A 917 38.73 22.96 -49.99
CA SER A 917 39.36 22.28 -48.86
C SER A 917 40.74 22.90 -48.56
N PRO A 918 41.29 22.68 -47.36
CA PRO A 918 42.65 22.14 -47.30
C PRO A 918 42.86 21.02 -46.27
N SER A 919 43.95 20.31 -46.50
CA SER A 919 44.32 18.98 -46.04
C SER A 919 45.45 18.97 -44.99
N MET A 920 45.64 17.78 -44.35
CA MET A 920 46.86 17.23 -43.70
C MET A 920 47.13 17.56 -42.21
N PRO A 921 47.94 16.78 -41.46
CA PRO A 921 48.16 15.33 -41.48
C PRO A 921 48.25 14.66 -40.07
N ILE A 922 48.27 13.32 -40.15
CA ILE A 922 48.59 12.25 -39.19
C ILE A 922 49.56 12.61 -38.03
N GLY A 923 49.18 12.22 -36.82
CA GLY A 923 50.06 12.08 -35.64
C GLY A 923 49.61 10.90 -34.76
N VAL A 924 50.45 9.87 -34.71
CA VAL A 924 50.27 8.57 -34.04
C VAL A 924 50.51 8.69 -32.53
N LEU A 925 49.55 8.28 -31.69
CA LEU A 925 49.79 7.74 -30.34
C LEU A 925 48.66 6.74 -30.00
N SER A 926 49.03 5.47 -29.82
CA SER A 926 48.11 4.40 -29.38
C SER A 926 47.66 4.61 -27.93
N PRO A 927 46.35 4.52 -27.61
CA PRO A 927 45.91 4.24 -26.25
C PRO A 927 45.73 2.72 -26.01
N PRO A 928 45.75 2.28 -24.74
CA PRO A 928 45.91 0.87 -24.37
C PRO A 928 44.63 0.06 -24.63
N ASN A 929 44.79 -1.26 -24.78
CA ASN A 929 43.74 -2.26 -24.98
C ASN A 929 42.42 -1.94 -24.26
N PRO A 930 41.26 -2.01 -24.96
CA PRO A 930 39.97 -1.80 -24.32
C PRO A 930 39.69 -2.95 -23.32
N PRO A 931 39.18 -2.64 -22.12
CA PRO A 931 38.77 -3.66 -21.16
C PRO A 931 37.59 -4.48 -21.72
N PRO A 932 37.39 -5.72 -21.22
CA PRO A 932 36.40 -6.66 -21.77
C PRO A 932 35.01 -6.00 -21.84
N HIS A 933 34.39 -6.08 -23.02
CA HIS A 933 33.12 -5.40 -23.35
C HIS A 933 32.05 -5.66 -22.28
N ARG A 934 31.71 -4.60 -21.53
CA ARG A 934 30.52 -4.59 -20.67
C ARG A 934 29.28 -4.70 -21.58
N PRO A 935 28.28 -5.54 -21.23
CA PRO A 935 27.05 -5.62 -22.00
C PRO A 935 26.36 -4.24 -21.99
N SER A 936 26.03 -3.74 -23.19
CA SER A 936 25.35 -2.45 -23.35
C SER A 936 24.00 -2.46 -22.63
N LEU A 937 23.63 -1.31 -22.05
CA LEU A 937 22.32 -1.12 -21.43
C LEU A 937 21.24 -1.40 -22.48
N SER A 938 20.18 -2.11 -22.08
CA SER A 938 19.04 -2.31 -22.99
C SER A 938 18.43 -0.94 -23.35
N PRO A 939 17.87 -0.76 -24.57
CA PRO A 939 17.23 0.50 -24.96
C PRO A 939 16.17 0.97 -23.95
N ALA A 940 15.39 0.04 -23.39
CA ALA A 940 14.40 0.34 -22.37
C ALA A 940 15.02 0.84 -21.05
N THR A 941 16.13 0.23 -20.61
CA THR A 941 16.89 0.67 -19.43
C THR A 941 17.47 2.07 -19.66
N HIS A 942 18.01 2.32 -20.85
CA HIS A 942 18.56 3.62 -21.22
C HIS A 942 17.50 4.72 -21.18
N ILE A 943 16.31 4.49 -21.76
CA ILE A 943 15.19 5.45 -21.71
C ILE A 943 14.81 5.77 -20.26
N ARG A 944 14.66 4.76 -19.40
CA ARG A 944 14.28 4.98 -18.00
C ARG A 944 15.34 5.78 -17.24
N LEU A 945 16.62 5.50 -17.49
CA LEU A 945 17.72 6.27 -16.88
C LEU A 945 17.74 7.72 -17.38
N SER A 946 17.48 7.97 -18.67
CA SER A 946 17.36 9.32 -19.24
C SER A 946 16.19 10.12 -18.65
N VAL A 947 15.01 9.50 -18.49
CA VAL A 947 13.86 10.14 -17.82
C VAL A 947 14.22 10.54 -16.38
N VAL A 948 14.92 9.66 -15.65
CA VAL A 948 15.37 9.98 -14.29
C VAL A 948 16.43 11.08 -14.25
N LEU A 949 17.32 11.14 -15.25
CA LEU A 949 18.31 12.21 -15.39
C LEU A 949 17.64 13.57 -15.61
N GLU A 950 16.64 13.64 -16.49
CA GLU A 950 15.89 14.87 -16.73
C GLU A 950 15.11 15.30 -15.46
N TRP A 951 14.46 14.35 -14.80
CA TRP A 951 13.81 14.59 -13.52
C TRP A 951 14.78 15.17 -12.48
N LEU A 952 16.01 14.67 -12.42
CA LEU A 952 17.05 15.17 -11.52
C LEU A 952 17.40 16.64 -11.85
N ARG A 953 17.58 16.99 -13.13
CA ARG A 953 17.86 18.36 -13.57
C ARG A 953 16.75 19.34 -13.18
N ILE A 954 15.50 18.99 -13.50
CA ILE A 954 14.33 19.83 -13.19
C ILE A 954 14.18 20.02 -11.68
N SER A 955 14.31 18.92 -10.93
CA SER A 955 14.23 18.97 -9.47
C SER A 955 15.33 19.85 -8.86
N ALA A 956 16.55 19.81 -9.40
CA ALA A 956 17.65 20.67 -8.96
C ALA A 956 17.39 22.14 -9.27
N GLY A 957 16.79 22.43 -10.44
CA GLY A 957 16.34 23.76 -10.85
C GLY A 957 15.39 24.41 -9.84
N ILE A 958 14.45 23.62 -9.33
CA ILE A 958 13.34 24.11 -8.51
C ILE A 958 13.68 24.14 -7.02
N PHE A 959 14.24 23.05 -6.48
CA PHE A 959 14.29 22.82 -5.04
C PHE A 959 15.66 23.06 -4.40
N ILE A 960 16.76 23.05 -5.17
CA ILE A 960 18.08 23.43 -4.64
C ILE A 960 18.14 24.96 -4.56
N GLY A 961 18.42 25.49 -3.36
CA GLY A 961 18.46 26.93 -3.09
C GLY A 961 17.13 27.58 -2.67
N ALA A 962 16.01 26.84 -2.62
CA ALA A 962 14.75 27.37 -2.10
C ALA A 962 14.84 27.66 -0.58
N PRO A 963 14.27 28.77 -0.06
CA PRO A 963 14.26 29.08 1.38
C PRO A 963 13.64 27.95 2.21
N THR A 964 14.16 27.72 3.41
CA THR A 964 13.72 26.66 4.34
C THR A 964 12.39 26.97 5.03
N ASP A 965 11.92 28.21 4.94
CA ASP A 965 10.92 28.75 5.84
C ASP A 965 9.56 28.65 5.14
N LYS A 966 8.90 27.50 5.36
CA LYS A 966 7.57 27.10 4.89
C LYS A 966 7.51 26.49 3.48
N VAL A 967 6.95 25.28 3.43
CA VAL A 967 6.44 24.53 2.27
C VAL A 967 5.61 25.39 1.29
N LYS A 968 5.07 26.53 1.75
CA LYS A 968 4.35 27.53 0.95
C LYS A 968 5.19 28.14 -0.20
N TYR A 969 6.52 28.19 -0.10
CA TYR A 969 7.37 28.81 -1.12
C TYR A 969 7.48 27.99 -2.43
N ALA A 970 7.29 26.67 -2.37
CA ALA A 970 7.27 25.83 -3.57
C ALA A 970 6.00 26.04 -4.41
N GLY A 971 4.88 26.42 -3.78
CA GLY A 971 3.61 26.69 -4.43
C GLY A 971 3.71 27.81 -5.48
N SER A 972 4.32 28.95 -5.15
CA SER A 972 4.40 30.10 -6.06
C SER A 972 5.31 29.90 -7.27
N ARG A 973 6.31 29.01 -7.18
CA ARG A 973 7.15 28.58 -8.34
C ARG A 973 6.46 27.50 -9.18
N LEU A 974 5.65 26.64 -8.57
CA LEU A 974 4.85 25.62 -9.25
C LEU A 974 3.61 26.20 -9.94
N GLU A 975 3.02 27.27 -9.41
CA GLU A 975 1.92 28.03 -10.04
C GLU A 975 2.32 28.69 -11.35
N LYS A 976 3.63 28.93 -11.56
CA LYS A 976 4.19 29.43 -12.82
C LYS A 976 4.61 28.33 -13.79
N MET A 977 4.58 27.05 -13.39
CA MET A 977 4.78 25.96 -14.33
C MET A 977 3.48 25.70 -15.07
N ASP A 978 3.59 25.57 -16.39
CA ASP A 978 2.48 25.17 -17.25
C ASP A 978 1.79 23.92 -16.69
N GLN A 979 0.47 24.01 -16.47
CA GLN A 979 -0.34 22.90 -15.96
C GLN A 979 -0.24 21.67 -16.88
N ALA A 980 0.12 21.85 -18.15
CA ALA A 980 0.35 20.80 -19.13
C ALA A 980 1.71 20.10 -19.03
N SER A 981 2.64 20.56 -18.17
CA SER A 981 3.95 19.90 -18.02
C SER A 981 3.79 18.46 -17.54
N PRO A 982 4.41 17.46 -18.20
CA PRO A 982 4.33 16.05 -17.78
C PRO A 982 4.98 15.82 -16.41
N TRP A 983 5.80 16.77 -15.95
CA TRP A 983 6.48 16.75 -14.67
C TRP A 983 5.63 17.31 -13.52
N ASN A 984 4.51 17.98 -13.80
CA ASN A 984 3.70 18.67 -12.78
C ASN A 984 3.26 17.71 -11.65
N SER A 985 2.74 16.54 -12.01
CA SER A 985 2.24 15.57 -11.04
C SER A 985 3.32 15.01 -10.07
N VAL A 986 4.56 14.87 -10.55
CA VAL A 986 5.70 14.40 -9.74
C VAL A 986 6.27 15.55 -8.90
N LEU A 987 6.37 16.76 -9.47
CA LEU A 987 6.89 17.94 -8.76
C LEU A 987 5.95 18.41 -7.64
N GLN A 988 4.63 18.41 -7.86
CA GLN A 988 3.65 18.66 -6.81
C GLN A 988 3.76 17.62 -5.68
N ARG A 989 3.96 16.34 -6.03
CA ARG A 989 4.16 15.30 -5.01
C ARG A 989 5.45 15.54 -4.23
N MET A 990 6.53 15.96 -4.88
CA MET A 990 7.78 16.32 -4.21
C MET A 990 7.60 17.49 -3.25
N ALA A 991 6.94 18.56 -3.69
CA ALA A 991 6.67 19.74 -2.88
C ALA A 991 5.84 19.42 -1.63
N SER A 992 4.94 18.44 -1.69
CA SER A 992 4.16 18.01 -0.52
C SER A 992 5.01 17.48 0.64
N ASN A 993 6.20 16.91 0.36
CA ASN A 993 7.12 16.44 1.40
C ASN A 993 8.55 16.28 0.85
N LEU A 994 9.36 17.31 1.03
CA LEU A 994 10.74 17.34 0.53
C LEU A 994 11.67 16.33 1.23
N ASP A 995 11.52 16.10 2.54
CA ASP A 995 12.28 15.06 3.26
C ASP A 995 12.03 13.65 2.67
N LYS A 996 10.80 13.40 2.22
CA LYS A 996 10.36 12.10 1.71
C LYS A 996 10.73 11.88 0.25
N TYR A 997 10.69 12.92 -0.59
CA TYR A 997 10.71 12.79 -2.05
C TYR A 997 11.90 13.46 -2.76
N LEU A 998 12.65 14.35 -2.09
CA LEU A 998 13.77 15.05 -2.72
C LEU A 998 15.01 14.13 -2.91
N PRO A 999 15.59 14.02 -4.12
CA PRO A 999 16.81 13.25 -4.36
C PRO A 999 18.06 13.85 -3.70
N PHE A 1000 18.09 15.18 -3.54
CA PHE A 1000 19.22 15.92 -2.95
C PHE A 1000 19.09 15.96 -1.43
N ARG A 1001 19.70 14.98 -0.78
CA ARG A 1001 19.57 14.76 0.66
C ARG A 1001 19.98 15.96 1.50
N GLU A 1002 21.12 16.59 1.20
CA GLU A 1002 21.61 17.76 1.95
C GLU A 1002 20.73 19.01 1.76
N ALA A 1003 19.89 19.03 0.72
CA ALA A 1003 18.91 20.08 0.48
C ALA A 1003 17.57 19.84 1.20
N ALA A 1004 17.35 18.68 1.81
CA ALA A 1004 16.11 18.37 2.51
C ALA A 1004 15.95 19.21 3.80
N PRO A 1005 14.72 19.65 4.15
CA PRO A 1005 14.49 20.54 5.30
C PRO A 1005 15.10 20.03 6.61
N SER A 1006 14.86 18.77 6.98
CA SER A 1006 15.40 18.18 8.22
C SER A 1006 16.93 18.13 8.21
N ARG A 1007 17.56 17.97 7.03
CA ARG A 1007 19.03 17.96 6.89
C ARG A 1007 19.63 19.35 7.01
N ARG A 1008 19.09 20.33 6.29
CA ARG A 1008 19.55 21.72 6.41
C ARG A 1008 19.48 22.22 7.84
N ARG A 1009 18.42 21.83 8.56
CA ARG A 1009 18.25 22.21 9.97
C ARG A 1009 19.41 21.76 10.86
N VAL A 1010 19.94 20.55 10.67
CA VAL A 1010 21.06 20.02 11.48
C VAL A 1010 22.45 20.37 10.95
N LEU A 1011 22.52 20.96 9.76
CA LEU A 1011 23.75 21.47 9.14
C LEU A 1011 24.03 22.94 9.49
N CYS A 1012 23.22 23.56 10.35
CA CYS A 1012 23.49 24.91 10.83
C CYS A 1012 24.84 24.98 11.56
N GLU A 1013 25.38 26.19 11.71
CA GLU A 1013 26.70 26.45 12.31
C GLU A 1013 26.85 25.83 13.73
N ASN A 1014 25.78 25.81 14.52
CA ASN A 1014 25.72 25.18 15.84
C ASN A 1014 25.08 23.78 15.83
N GLY A 1015 25.10 23.10 14.68
CA GLY A 1015 24.53 21.78 14.49
C GLY A 1015 25.50 20.65 14.88
N PRO A 1016 24.98 19.42 15.07
CA PRO A 1016 25.80 18.27 15.50
C PRO A 1016 26.91 17.86 14.52
N PHE A 1017 26.86 18.32 13.27
CA PHE A 1017 27.84 18.01 12.23
C PHE A 1017 28.82 19.15 11.94
N SER A 1018 28.74 20.25 12.69
CA SER A 1018 29.68 21.37 12.54
C SER A 1018 31.11 20.94 12.91
N PRO A 1019 32.15 21.55 12.33
CA PRO A 1019 33.54 21.23 12.64
C PRO A 1019 33.88 21.15 14.15
N PRO A 1020 33.43 22.08 15.03
CA PRO A 1020 33.75 21.99 16.45
C PRO A 1020 33.00 20.87 17.21
N LEU A 1021 31.89 20.36 16.66
CA LEU A 1021 31.01 19.43 17.39
C LEU A 1021 31.04 18.00 16.84
N ARG A 1022 31.33 17.81 15.55
CA ARG A 1022 31.21 16.51 14.86
C ARG A 1022 32.02 15.39 15.51
N ALA A 1023 33.16 15.70 16.14
CA ALA A 1023 34.06 14.73 16.77
C ALA A 1023 33.91 14.64 18.30
N THR A 1024 32.82 15.17 18.86
CA THR A 1024 32.55 15.19 20.31
C THR A 1024 31.45 14.20 20.71
N CYS A 1025 31.44 13.78 21.98
CA CYS A 1025 30.35 12.98 22.54
C CYS A 1025 28.97 13.68 22.36
N ALA A 1026 28.89 14.99 22.64
CA ALA A 1026 27.67 15.78 22.51
C ALA A 1026 27.17 15.88 21.06
N GLY A 1027 28.09 16.05 20.11
CA GLY A 1027 27.78 16.04 18.68
C GLY A 1027 27.23 14.69 18.21
N LEU A 1028 27.88 13.58 18.59
CA LEU A 1028 27.42 12.24 18.26
C LEU A 1028 26.06 11.91 18.88
N PHE A 1029 25.87 12.24 20.16
CA PHE A 1029 24.59 12.11 20.83
C PHE A 1029 23.49 12.85 20.06
N SER A 1030 23.73 14.11 19.71
CA SER A 1030 22.78 14.95 18.98
C SER A 1030 22.53 14.45 17.56
N ALA A 1031 23.54 13.94 16.85
CA ALA A 1031 23.41 13.34 15.53
C ALA A 1031 22.55 12.06 15.55
N VAL A 1032 22.73 11.21 16.56
CA VAL A 1032 21.93 9.99 16.73
C VAL A 1032 20.52 10.32 17.18
N VAL A 1033 20.32 11.29 18.08
CA VAL A 1033 18.99 11.80 18.48
C VAL A 1033 18.25 12.35 17.27
N PHE A 1034 18.92 13.13 16.42
CA PHE A 1034 18.38 13.55 15.14
C PHE A 1034 17.90 12.36 14.31
N ARG A 1035 18.76 11.38 14.06
CA ARG A 1035 18.41 10.25 13.18
C ARG A 1035 17.37 9.31 13.76
N SER A 1036 17.40 9.04 15.05
CA SER A 1036 16.59 8.00 15.70
C SER A 1036 15.34 8.54 16.39
N ILE A 1037 15.29 9.85 16.72
CA ILE A 1037 14.18 10.46 17.47
C ILE A 1037 13.54 11.59 16.68
N THR A 1038 14.27 12.65 16.33
CA THR A 1038 13.66 13.93 15.89
C THR A 1038 13.59 14.16 14.38
N TYR A 1039 14.18 13.29 13.54
CA TYR A 1039 14.12 13.42 12.06
C TYR A 1039 12.67 13.53 11.56
N SER A 1040 12.39 14.62 10.84
CA SER A 1040 11.08 14.99 10.28
C SER A 1040 9.97 15.18 11.33
N ALA A 1041 10.33 15.51 12.58
CA ALA A 1041 9.40 15.87 13.65
C ALA A 1041 9.40 17.39 13.88
N ASP A 1042 8.29 17.95 14.34
CA ASP A 1042 8.13 19.40 14.55
C ASP A 1042 9.15 19.95 15.57
N PHE A 1043 9.48 19.16 16.61
CA PHE A 1043 10.50 19.52 17.59
C PHE A 1043 11.87 19.87 16.99
N LEU A 1044 12.26 19.24 15.87
CA LEU A 1044 13.53 19.54 15.19
C LEU A 1044 13.55 20.96 14.62
N PHE A 1045 12.41 21.44 14.17
CA PHE A 1045 12.27 22.77 13.57
C PHE A 1045 12.08 23.84 14.65
N ASP A 1046 11.39 23.50 15.75
CA ASP A 1046 11.10 24.45 16.84
C ASP A 1046 12.26 24.64 17.82
N LYS A 1047 13.12 23.63 17.99
CA LYS A 1047 14.21 23.65 18.97
C LYS A 1047 15.58 23.53 18.31
N THR A 1048 16.64 23.78 19.08
CA THR A 1048 18.01 23.57 18.63
C THR A 1048 18.25 22.10 18.24
N PRO A 1049 18.96 21.80 17.15
CA PRO A 1049 19.31 20.44 16.76
C PRO A 1049 20.48 19.86 17.57
N TYR A 1050 21.13 20.69 18.39
CA TYR A 1050 22.27 20.31 19.22
C TYR A 1050 21.91 20.35 20.71
N PHE A 1051 22.31 19.29 21.41
CA PHE A 1051 22.16 19.11 22.84
C PHE A 1051 23.52 18.80 23.45
N ASP A 1052 23.95 19.65 24.39
CA ASP A 1052 25.15 19.44 25.20
C ASP A 1052 24.89 18.38 26.29
N GLY A 1053 24.56 17.17 25.82
CA GLY A 1053 24.27 15.99 26.62
C GLY A 1053 22.83 15.78 27.07
N LEU A 1054 22.65 14.70 27.85
CA LEU A 1054 21.33 14.20 28.25
C LEU A 1054 20.54 15.22 29.09
N SER A 1055 21.22 16.03 29.90
CA SER A 1055 20.58 17.08 30.71
C SER A 1055 19.96 18.16 29.83
N ALA A 1056 20.70 18.66 28.83
CA ALA A 1056 20.23 19.66 27.88
C ALA A 1056 19.05 19.13 27.04
N TRP A 1057 19.10 17.87 26.62
CA TRP A 1057 17.98 17.19 25.97
C TRP A 1057 16.74 17.15 26.87
N ASN A 1058 16.87 16.65 28.11
CA ASN A 1058 15.75 16.54 29.05
C ASN A 1058 15.15 17.91 29.40
N LYS A 1059 15.96 18.96 29.52
CA LYS A 1059 15.49 20.34 29.73
C LYS A 1059 14.65 20.82 28.54
N SER A 1060 15.11 20.56 27.31
CA SER A 1060 14.39 20.94 26.08
C SER A 1060 13.07 20.19 25.92
N VAL A 1061 13.03 18.92 26.31
CA VAL A 1061 11.79 18.11 26.31
C VAL A 1061 10.81 18.62 27.36
N LYS A 1062 11.26 18.82 28.60
CA LYS A 1062 10.41 19.34 29.70
C LYS A 1062 9.83 20.72 29.37
N ALA A 1063 10.61 21.61 28.76
CA ALA A 1063 10.17 22.95 28.41
C ALA A 1063 9.10 23.00 27.31
N SER A 1064 8.85 21.92 26.57
CA SER A 1064 7.93 21.93 25.43
C SER A 1064 6.48 21.54 25.81
N ASN A 1065 6.28 20.71 26.84
CA ASN A 1065 4.96 20.17 27.25
C ASN A 1065 4.07 19.68 26.09
N GLN A 1066 4.64 18.94 25.14
CA GLN A 1066 3.97 18.44 23.93
C GLN A 1066 3.80 16.90 23.94
N PRO A 1067 2.87 16.34 23.13
CA PRO A 1067 2.73 14.89 22.93
C PRO A 1067 3.95 14.24 22.25
N ASP A 1068 4.02 12.90 22.21
CA ASP A 1068 5.19 12.15 21.71
C ASP A 1068 5.44 12.30 20.19
N ASP A 1069 4.39 12.52 19.41
CA ASP A 1069 4.44 12.71 17.95
C ASP A 1069 5.10 14.04 17.54
N TYR A 1070 5.00 15.07 18.38
CA TYR A 1070 5.77 16.32 18.22
C TYR A 1070 7.29 16.09 18.27
N PHE A 1071 7.76 15.17 19.14
CA PHE A 1071 9.18 14.84 19.26
C PHE A 1071 9.64 13.76 18.28
N CYS A 1072 8.72 12.88 17.85
CA CYS A 1072 9.05 11.67 17.10
C CYS A 1072 8.06 11.44 15.95
N ASN A 1073 8.50 11.69 14.72
CA ASN A 1073 7.76 11.24 13.54
C ASN A 1073 8.05 9.75 13.26
N VAL A 1074 7.15 8.87 13.71
CA VAL A 1074 7.27 7.40 13.57
C VAL A 1074 7.21 6.91 12.12
N SER A 1075 6.73 7.74 11.18
CA SER A 1075 6.59 7.40 9.75
C SER A 1075 7.74 7.92 8.87
N ALA A 1076 8.71 8.66 9.44
CA ALA A 1076 9.73 9.38 8.67
C ALA A 1076 10.59 8.49 7.75
N TYR A 1077 10.81 7.22 8.11
CA TYR A 1077 11.54 6.25 7.29
C TYR A 1077 10.66 5.17 6.64
N GLY A 1078 9.32 5.31 6.67
CA GLY A 1078 8.37 4.31 6.16
C GLY A 1078 7.60 3.60 7.28
N ALA A 1079 7.46 2.27 7.20
CA ALA A 1079 6.71 1.47 8.19
C ALA A 1079 7.10 1.82 9.63
N ARG A 1080 6.11 1.86 10.56
CA ARG A 1080 6.26 2.37 11.93
C ARG A 1080 7.52 1.81 12.61
N THR A 1081 8.51 2.67 12.75
CA THR A 1081 9.74 2.40 13.50
C THR A 1081 9.46 2.63 14.99
N GLN A 1082 10.10 1.88 15.91
CA GLN A 1082 9.89 2.03 17.36
C GLN A 1082 10.61 3.27 17.93
N ARG A 1083 10.55 4.41 17.24
CA ARG A 1083 11.20 5.68 17.63
C ARG A 1083 10.50 6.26 18.86
N HIS A 1084 11.27 6.69 19.85
CA HIS A 1084 10.72 7.27 21.08
C HIS A 1084 11.80 8.03 21.86
N ARG A 1085 11.42 9.15 22.49
CA ARG A 1085 12.31 9.94 23.39
C ARG A 1085 12.99 9.15 24.52
N ARG A 1086 12.42 8.01 24.95
CA ARG A 1086 12.96 7.19 26.04
C ARG A 1086 14.35 6.62 25.76
N PHE A 1087 14.76 6.53 24.50
CA PHE A 1087 16.06 5.99 24.11
C PHE A 1087 17.21 6.99 24.25
N ALA A 1088 16.93 8.28 24.49
CA ALA A 1088 17.96 9.31 24.59
C ALA A 1088 19.03 8.97 25.65
N LYS A 1089 18.63 8.44 26.82
CA LYS A 1089 19.61 8.02 27.84
C LYS A 1089 20.58 6.95 27.32
N ALA A 1090 20.06 5.89 26.72
CA ALA A 1090 20.88 4.80 26.19
C ALA A 1090 21.77 5.26 25.01
N ILE A 1091 21.30 6.23 24.21
CA ILE A 1091 22.13 6.85 23.16
C ILE A 1091 23.27 7.65 23.78
N TRP A 1092 23.00 8.44 24.83
CA TRP A 1092 24.03 9.21 25.54
C TRP A 1092 25.10 8.30 26.15
N ASP A 1093 24.69 7.18 26.73
CA ASP A 1093 25.62 6.21 27.33
C ASP A 1093 26.61 5.67 26.30
N VAL A 1094 26.14 5.27 25.12
CA VAL A 1094 26.99 4.79 24.03
C VAL A 1094 27.84 5.90 23.41
N ALA A 1095 27.31 7.13 23.32
CA ALA A 1095 28.04 8.25 22.72
C ALA A 1095 29.30 8.62 23.52
N LYS A 1096 29.25 8.52 24.86
CA LYS A 1096 30.41 8.75 25.74
C LYS A 1096 31.57 7.81 25.41
N ASP A 1097 31.28 6.54 25.18
CA ASP A 1097 32.30 5.52 24.92
C ASP A 1097 32.93 5.62 23.52
N SER A 1098 32.46 6.56 22.70
CA SER A 1098 32.75 6.63 21.26
C SER A 1098 33.51 7.88 20.86
N GLU A 1099 33.78 8.77 21.81
CA GLU A 1099 34.46 10.04 21.58
C GLU A 1099 35.89 9.86 21.07
N GLN A 1100 36.66 8.94 21.67
CA GLN A 1100 38.02 8.64 21.22
C GLN A 1100 38.04 8.18 19.75
N MET A 1101 37.13 7.27 19.37
CA MET A 1101 37.02 6.78 17.99
C MET A 1101 36.75 7.92 17.00
N LEU A 1102 35.94 8.92 17.39
CA LEU A 1102 35.61 10.08 16.55
C LEU A 1102 36.74 11.11 16.49
N GLN A 1103 37.49 11.31 17.57
CA GLN A 1103 38.66 12.20 17.59
C GLN A 1103 39.78 11.65 16.71
N GLU A 1104 40.05 10.35 16.79
CA GLU A 1104 41.00 9.67 15.89
C GLU A 1104 40.57 9.82 14.41
N ALA A 1105 39.26 9.81 14.16
CA ALA A 1105 38.68 9.95 12.82
C ALA A 1105 38.93 11.31 12.15
N GLU A 1106 39.26 12.37 12.92
CA GLU A 1106 39.62 13.67 12.35
C GLU A 1106 40.92 13.61 11.54
N THR A 1107 41.84 12.73 11.92
CA THR A 1107 43.11 12.53 11.22
C THR A 1107 43.04 11.36 10.23
N LYS A 1108 42.24 10.34 10.54
CA LYS A 1108 42.10 9.13 9.73
C LYS A 1108 40.63 8.72 9.67
N PRO A 1109 39.88 9.14 8.63
CA PRO A 1109 38.46 8.85 8.52
C PRO A 1109 38.13 7.36 8.67
N ILE A 1110 37.03 7.05 9.34
CA ILE A 1110 36.57 5.67 9.56
C ILE A 1110 36.02 5.12 8.25
N LYS A 1111 36.34 3.88 7.91
CA LYS A 1111 35.78 3.23 6.71
C LYS A 1111 34.25 3.17 6.79
N MET A 1112 33.56 3.42 5.67
CA MET A 1112 32.09 3.44 5.60
C MET A 1112 31.45 2.20 6.24
N LEU A 1113 31.86 1.00 5.83
CA LEU A 1113 31.26 -0.24 6.34
C LEU A 1113 31.56 -0.48 7.83
N GLN A 1114 32.72 -0.03 8.31
CA GLN A 1114 33.10 -0.14 9.73
C GLN A 1114 32.20 0.75 10.59
N PHE A 1115 32.03 2.03 10.23
CA PHE A 1115 31.13 2.92 10.96
C PHE A 1115 29.66 2.50 10.81
N TYR A 1116 29.26 2.03 9.64
CA TYR A 1116 27.92 1.46 9.40
C TYR A 1116 27.60 0.28 10.32
N ASP A 1117 28.53 -0.68 10.43
CA ASP A 1117 28.36 -1.85 11.29
C ASP A 1117 28.37 -1.46 12.78
N TYR A 1118 29.23 -0.53 13.19
CA TYR A 1118 29.26 0.03 14.53
C TYR A 1118 27.95 0.77 14.89
N ALA A 1119 27.50 1.69 14.05
CA ALA A 1119 26.31 2.50 14.31
C ALA A 1119 25.07 1.63 14.53
N ARG A 1120 24.89 0.58 13.73
CA ARG A 1120 23.74 -0.34 13.84
C ARG A 1120 23.83 -1.32 15.01
N SER A 1121 25.03 -1.61 15.52
CA SER A 1121 25.21 -2.54 16.64
C SER A 1121 25.18 -1.83 17.99
N SER A 1122 25.68 -0.59 18.03
CA SER A 1122 25.95 0.11 19.28
C SER A 1122 24.76 0.95 19.72
N PHE A 1123 24.04 1.60 18.80
CA PHE A 1123 22.96 2.51 19.18
C PHE A 1123 21.57 1.87 19.16
N PRO A 1124 20.75 2.10 20.19
CA PRO A 1124 19.36 1.62 20.20
C PRO A 1124 18.56 2.31 19.09
N GLN A 1125 17.62 1.59 18.49
CA GLN A 1125 16.77 2.06 17.38
C GLN A 1125 17.50 2.46 16.09
N VAL A 1126 18.81 2.21 15.98
CA VAL A 1126 19.57 2.40 14.75
C VAL A 1126 19.64 1.08 13.98
N GLY A 1127 18.69 0.86 13.07
CA GLY A 1127 18.66 -0.32 12.19
C GLY A 1127 19.51 -0.16 10.91
N ASN A 1128 19.44 -1.11 9.98
CA ASN A 1128 20.21 -1.07 8.72
C ASN A 1128 20.05 0.25 7.94
N LEU A 1129 18.83 0.81 7.86
CA LEU A 1129 18.62 2.07 7.14
C LEU A 1129 19.17 3.27 7.93
N THR A 1130 18.82 3.40 9.21
CA THR A 1130 19.25 4.52 10.04
C THR A 1130 20.77 4.54 10.23
N GLY A 1131 21.39 3.36 10.36
CA GLY A 1131 22.84 3.22 10.43
C GLY A 1131 23.51 3.74 9.17
N TYR A 1132 23.04 3.34 7.98
CA TYR A 1132 23.55 3.87 6.72
C TYR A 1132 23.40 5.40 6.62
N LEU A 1133 22.23 5.91 7.01
CA LEU A 1133 21.97 7.35 6.96
C LEU A 1133 22.89 8.12 7.92
N LEU A 1134 23.17 7.60 9.10
CA LEU A 1134 24.13 8.21 10.03
C LEU A 1134 25.56 8.14 9.47
N SER A 1135 25.99 7.00 8.90
CA SER A 1135 27.28 6.88 8.22
C SER A 1135 27.42 7.88 7.08
N ALA A 1136 26.37 8.06 6.28
CA ALA A 1136 26.34 9.03 5.21
C ALA A 1136 26.44 10.48 5.73
N ASP A 1137 25.81 10.81 6.87
CA ASP A 1137 25.98 12.13 7.50
C ASP A 1137 27.42 12.38 7.91
N TYR A 1138 28.05 11.40 8.55
CA TYR A 1138 29.45 11.50 8.96
C TYR A 1138 30.44 11.46 7.80
N ALA A 1139 30.06 10.86 6.68
CA ALA A 1139 30.85 10.91 5.45
C ALA A 1139 30.89 12.32 4.88
N TYR A 1140 29.74 13.01 4.84
CA TYR A 1140 29.70 14.43 4.49
C TYR A 1140 30.40 15.32 5.52
N ALA A 1141 30.36 14.95 6.81
CA ALA A 1141 31.09 15.67 7.86
C ALA A 1141 32.60 15.40 7.86
N GLY A 1142 33.10 14.47 7.04
CA GLY A 1142 34.53 14.18 6.89
C GLY A 1142 35.14 13.20 7.91
N LEU A 1143 34.35 12.61 8.81
CA LEU A 1143 34.84 11.61 9.78
C LEU A 1143 34.69 10.17 9.29
N VAL A 1144 33.89 9.95 8.26
CA VAL A 1144 33.72 8.65 7.60
C VAL A 1144 34.14 8.78 6.15
N GLU A 1145 34.80 7.76 5.60
CA GLU A 1145 35.18 7.75 4.19
C GLU A 1145 33.92 7.71 3.29
N MET A 1146 33.95 8.44 2.18
CA MET A 1146 32.89 8.37 1.16
C MET A 1146 32.80 6.93 0.61
N PRO A 1147 31.59 6.36 0.48
CA PRO A 1147 31.43 4.97 0.09
C PRO A 1147 31.89 4.72 -1.35
N SER A 1148 32.58 3.59 -1.56
CA SER A 1148 32.80 3.03 -2.90
C SER A 1148 31.51 2.44 -3.49
N THR A 1149 31.51 2.10 -4.79
CA THR A 1149 30.39 1.38 -5.41
C THR A 1149 30.17 0.01 -4.77
N THR A 1150 31.25 -0.65 -4.34
CA THR A 1150 31.20 -1.93 -3.61
C THR A 1150 30.54 -1.77 -2.24
N ASP A 1151 30.90 -0.73 -1.48
CA ASP A 1151 30.27 -0.45 -0.18
C ASP A 1151 28.77 -0.20 -0.37
N MET A 1152 28.40 0.60 -1.38
CA MET A 1152 27.01 0.89 -1.70
C MET A 1152 26.24 -0.35 -2.15
N GLY A 1153 26.83 -1.19 -2.99
CA GLY A 1153 26.23 -2.46 -3.41
C GLY A 1153 25.92 -3.36 -2.22
N TYR A 1154 26.87 -3.47 -1.28
CA TYR A 1154 26.69 -4.20 -0.03
C TYR A 1154 25.57 -3.61 0.85
N ILE A 1155 25.58 -2.29 1.04
CA ILE A 1155 24.59 -1.56 1.85
C ILE A 1155 23.18 -1.72 1.25
N ILE A 1156 23.02 -1.50 -0.07
CA ILE A 1156 21.74 -1.64 -0.78
C ILE A 1156 21.24 -3.07 -0.70
N HIS A 1157 22.11 -4.06 -0.92
CA HIS A 1157 21.76 -5.48 -0.77
C HIS A 1157 21.32 -5.82 0.66
N ARG A 1158 21.96 -5.25 1.68
CA ARG A 1158 21.64 -5.51 3.08
C ARG A 1158 20.35 -4.84 3.55
N ILE A 1159 20.10 -3.60 3.10
CA ILE A 1159 18.88 -2.84 3.40
C ILE A 1159 17.67 -3.45 2.67
N ASP A 1160 17.83 -3.89 1.42
CA ASP A 1160 16.78 -4.54 0.60
C ASP A 1160 15.45 -3.75 0.56
N ALA A 1161 15.55 -2.42 0.37
CA ALA A 1161 14.41 -1.50 0.40
C ALA A 1161 14.33 -0.61 -0.86
N GLY A 1162 14.27 0.72 -0.69
CA GLY A 1162 13.97 1.66 -1.77
C GLY A 1162 14.93 1.59 -2.95
N ALA A 1163 16.24 1.69 -2.72
CA ALA A 1163 17.22 1.66 -3.80
C ALA A 1163 17.21 0.33 -4.60
N MET A 1164 17.03 -0.81 -3.91
CA MET A 1164 16.88 -2.12 -4.56
C MET A 1164 15.66 -2.14 -5.51
N LYS A 1165 14.53 -1.57 -5.05
CA LYS A 1165 13.34 -1.43 -5.90
C LYS A 1165 13.59 -0.47 -7.06
N GLY A 1166 14.31 0.63 -6.84
CA GLY A 1166 14.71 1.58 -7.87
C GLY A 1166 15.51 0.92 -8.99
N LEU A 1167 16.51 0.10 -8.65
CA LEU A 1167 17.29 -0.67 -9.64
C LEU A 1167 16.42 -1.63 -10.47
N ARG A 1168 15.42 -2.27 -9.85
CA ARG A 1168 14.45 -3.11 -10.58
C ARG A 1168 13.53 -2.29 -11.48
N VAL A 1169 13.05 -1.13 -11.01
CA VAL A 1169 12.23 -0.20 -11.80
C VAL A 1169 12.99 0.29 -13.03
N LEU A 1170 14.29 0.56 -12.90
CA LEU A 1170 15.13 0.98 -14.04
C LEU A 1170 15.46 -0.18 -14.99
N GLY A 1171 15.10 -1.43 -14.65
CA GLY A 1171 15.43 -2.60 -15.46
C GLY A 1171 16.90 -3.00 -15.36
N LEU A 1172 17.62 -2.54 -14.34
CA LEU A 1172 19.01 -2.93 -14.06
C LEU A 1172 19.09 -4.24 -13.27
N LEU A 1173 18.00 -4.62 -12.59
CA LEU A 1173 17.85 -5.89 -11.91
C LEU A 1173 16.54 -6.58 -12.33
N PRO A 1174 16.50 -7.92 -12.38
CA PRO A 1174 15.30 -8.67 -12.72
C PRO A 1174 14.20 -8.53 -11.65
N THR A 1175 12.95 -8.44 -12.08
CA THR A 1175 11.77 -8.24 -11.22
C THR A 1175 11.23 -9.54 -10.59
N ASN A 1176 11.60 -10.70 -11.16
CA ASN A 1176 11.07 -12.02 -10.79
C ASN A 1176 11.86 -12.76 -9.69
N ARG A 1177 13.01 -12.22 -9.23
CA ARG A 1177 13.86 -12.85 -8.21
C ARG A 1177 13.69 -12.20 -6.85
N SER A 1178 13.51 -13.01 -5.80
CA SER A 1178 13.18 -12.55 -4.44
C SER A 1178 14.32 -11.80 -3.74
N LYS A 1179 15.59 -12.05 -4.08
CA LYS A 1179 16.77 -11.23 -3.73
C LYS A 1179 17.99 -11.56 -4.64
N PRO A 1180 18.57 -10.60 -5.37
CA PRO A 1180 19.77 -10.83 -6.19
C PRO A 1180 21.04 -10.94 -5.33
N PRO A 1181 22.09 -11.67 -5.78
CA PRO A 1181 23.43 -11.66 -5.20
C PRO A 1181 24.00 -10.25 -5.05
N VAL A 1182 24.88 -10.05 -4.06
CA VAL A 1182 25.49 -8.75 -3.79
C VAL A 1182 26.31 -8.21 -4.97
N ASP A 1183 26.97 -9.10 -5.72
CA ASP A 1183 27.77 -8.71 -6.90
C ASP A 1183 26.88 -8.17 -8.02
N GLU A 1184 25.72 -8.80 -8.28
CA GLU A 1184 24.72 -8.31 -9.25
C GLU A 1184 24.16 -6.95 -8.82
N VAL A 1185 23.91 -6.74 -7.52
CA VAL A 1185 23.42 -5.45 -6.99
C VAL A 1185 24.49 -4.37 -7.10
N THR A 1186 25.75 -4.72 -6.83
CA THR A 1186 26.91 -3.83 -6.93
C THR A 1186 27.10 -3.38 -8.38
N GLU A 1187 27.06 -4.31 -9.32
CA GLU A 1187 27.17 -4.02 -10.75
C GLU A 1187 26.00 -3.16 -11.25
N ALA A 1188 24.76 -3.50 -10.87
CA ALA A 1188 23.59 -2.73 -11.23
C ALA A 1188 23.64 -1.28 -10.69
N PHE A 1189 24.07 -1.11 -9.43
CA PHE A 1189 24.27 0.21 -8.84
C PHE A 1189 25.40 0.98 -9.53
N GLN A 1190 26.52 0.33 -9.83
CA GLN A 1190 27.64 0.95 -10.54
C GLN A 1190 27.22 1.45 -11.91
N ARG A 1191 26.46 0.66 -12.67
CA ARG A 1191 25.93 1.07 -13.99
C ARG A 1191 25.02 2.29 -13.88
N ALA A 1192 24.13 2.35 -12.87
CA ALA A 1192 23.30 3.52 -12.63
C ALA A 1192 24.14 4.76 -12.29
N TYR A 1193 25.11 4.61 -11.37
CA TYR A 1193 26.00 5.69 -10.97
C TYR A 1193 26.81 6.24 -12.14
N GLU A 1194 27.49 5.38 -12.89
CA GLU A 1194 28.31 5.76 -14.05
C GLU A 1194 27.47 6.42 -15.15
N PHE A 1195 26.23 5.95 -15.36
CA PHE A 1195 25.32 6.59 -16.31
C PHE A 1195 25.05 8.04 -15.92
N PHE A 1196 24.58 8.29 -14.69
CA PHE A 1196 24.30 9.65 -14.24
C PHE A 1196 25.56 10.51 -14.16
N ASP A 1197 26.68 9.93 -13.69
CA ASP A 1197 27.95 10.63 -13.60
C ASP A 1197 28.49 11.04 -14.99
N SER A 1198 28.35 10.19 -16.01
CA SER A 1198 28.82 10.52 -17.36
C SER A 1198 27.92 11.52 -18.09
N ASN A 1199 26.66 11.65 -17.67
CA ASN A 1199 25.66 12.49 -18.33
C ASN A 1199 25.33 13.80 -17.60
N LEU A 1200 25.86 14.00 -16.38
CA LEU A 1200 25.79 15.28 -15.65
C LEU A 1200 27.06 16.09 -15.90
N THR A 1201 26.90 17.39 -16.14
CA THR A 1201 28.03 18.32 -16.25
C THR A 1201 28.72 18.52 -14.90
N ALA A 1202 29.96 19.02 -14.91
CA ALA A 1202 30.68 19.34 -13.67
C ALA A 1202 29.91 20.34 -12.79
N GLU A 1203 29.29 21.35 -13.40
CA GLU A 1203 28.47 22.34 -12.71
C GLU A 1203 27.22 21.70 -12.08
N GLU A 1204 26.51 20.84 -12.82
CA GLU A 1204 25.36 20.11 -12.29
C GLU A 1204 25.76 19.22 -11.10
N LYS A 1205 26.88 18.50 -11.20
CA LYS A 1205 27.37 17.65 -10.12
C LYS A 1205 27.68 18.45 -8.87
N VAL A 1206 28.38 19.58 -9.00
CA VAL A 1206 28.68 20.48 -7.88
C VAL A 1206 27.40 21.02 -7.28
N ARG A 1207 26.48 21.54 -8.10
CA ARG A 1207 25.19 22.08 -7.65
C ARG A 1207 24.35 21.07 -6.90
N MET A 1208 24.33 19.81 -7.36
CA MET A 1208 23.54 18.73 -6.76
C MET A 1208 24.24 18.05 -5.57
N GLY A 1209 25.54 18.30 -5.36
CA GLY A 1209 26.39 17.49 -4.49
C GLY A 1209 26.43 16.02 -4.95
N PHE A 1210 26.38 15.79 -6.26
CA PHE A 1210 26.18 14.47 -6.86
C PHE A 1210 27.33 13.52 -6.51
N ASN A 1211 26.99 12.38 -5.91
CA ASN A 1211 27.92 11.33 -5.52
C ASN A 1211 27.15 10.01 -5.31
N ARG A 1212 27.85 8.96 -4.86
CA ARG A 1212 27.27 7.63 -4.64
C ARG A 1212 26.09 7.63 -3.63
N ILE A 1213 26.14 8.49 -2.60
CA ILE A 1213 25.05 8.63 -1.62
C ILE A 1213 23.83 9.28 -2.28
N VAL A 1214 24.03 10.32 -3.09
CA VAL A 1214 22.94 10.95 -3.86
C VAL A 1214 22.30 9.96 -4.83
N THR A 1215 23.10 9.12 -5.51
CA THR A 1215 22.57 8.09 -6.41
C THR A 1215 21.73 7.04 -5.68
N GLU A 1216 22.14 6.57 -4.50
CA GLU A 1216 21.29 5.65 -3.70
C GLU A 1216 19.98 6.32 -3.30
N ASN A 1217 20.06 7.56 -2.79
CA ASN A 1217 18.86 8.28 -2.37
C ASN A 1217 17.93 8.53 -3.57
N LEU A 1218 18.48 8.88 -4.73
CA LEU A 1218 17.77 9.00 -5.99
C LEU A 1218 17.04 7.70 -6.35
N LEU A 1219 17.71 6.55 -6.33
CA LEU A 1219 17.10 5.24 -6.61
C LEU A 1219 15.96 4.94 -5.63
N CYS A 1220 16.13 5.29 -4.36
CA CYS A 1220 15.08 5.19 -3.35
C CYS A 1220 13.87 6.04 -3.72
N LYS A 1221 14.06 7.28 -4.20
CA LYS A 1221 12.96 8.17 -4.61
C LYS A 1221 12.30 7.73 -5.91
N VAL A 1222 13.05 7.22 -6.90
CA VAL A 1222 12.51 6.62 -8.13
C VAL A 1222 11.49 5.54 -7.79
N SER A 1223 11.79 4.67 -6.81
CA SER A 1223 10.85 3.63 -6.39
C SER A 1223 9.55 4.18 -5.78
N ARG A 1224 9.58 5.36 -5.18
CA ARG A 1224 8.42 6.02 -4.53
C ARG A 1224 7.57 6.82 -5.49
N LEU A 1225 8.17 7.30 -6.58
CA LEU A 1225 7.53 8.17 -7.57
C LEU A 1225 7.31 7.46 -8.92
N ASN A 1226 7.61 6.15 -9.00
CA ASN A 1226 7.53 5.36 -10.22
C ASN A 1226 6.21 5.53 -11.00
N GLU A 1227 5.07 5.55 -10.33
CA GLU A 1227 3.75 5.68 -10.98
C GLU A 1227 3.48 7.08 -11.54
N ARG A 1228 4.25 8.09 -11.11
CA ARG A 1228 4.13 9.49 -11.54
C ARG A 1228 5.27 9.94 -12.45
N LEU A 1229 6.33 9.13 -12.58
CA LEU A 1229 7.39 9.41 -13.53
C LEU A 1229 6.86 9.18 -14.95
N PRO A 1230 7.07 10.12 -15.86
CA PRO A 1230 6.46 10.08 -17.18
C PRO A 1230 7.30 9.18 -18.11
N TRP A 1231 7.27 7.87 -17.86
CA TRP A 1231 8.05 6.85 -18.60
C TRP A 1231 7.78 6.79 -20.10
N TYR A 1232 6.71 7.44 -20.55
CA TYR A 1232 6.23 7.48 -21.92
C TYR A 1232 6.65 8.74 -22.68
N LEU A 1233 7.42 9.66 -22.07
CA LEU A 1233 7.97 10.80 -22.79
C LEU A 1233 9.05 10.34 -23.78
N PRO A 1234 9.03 10.80 -25.04
CA PRO A 1234 10.12 10.53 -25.96
C PRO A 1234 11.33 11.40 -25.59
N THR A 1235 12.36 10.79 -24.97
CA THR A 1235 13.66 11.43 -24.67
C THR A 1235 14.34 11.98 -25.89
#